data_AF-A0A838J168-F1
#
_entry.id   AF-A0A838J168-F1
#
_cell.length_a   1.000
_cell.length_b   1.000
_cell.length_c   1.000
_cell.angle_alpha   90.00
_cell.angle_beta   90.00
_cell.angle_gamma   90.00
#
_symmetry.space_group_name_H-M   'P 1'
#
loop_
_entity.id
_entity.type
_entity.pdbx_description
1 polymer ?
#
loop_
_entity_poly.entity_id
_entity_poly.type
_entity_poly.pdbx_seq_one_letter_code
_entity_poly.pdbx_strand_id
1 'polypeptide(L)'
;MNHQVRWTLKKIAQRLNLIAPLVYRRRQALIPFSYQPLASPSVAPPLGQDVDESGWQVIEPQTYWGAWETNFVMRGRFQVPAGWEKDIPIALHLPIGIGGDFFSHPEALVYVDGSAYATCDRNHQEILLRPEWHDGHEHTLLLHGWTGLHEAGLGVEATQLLMHTCEVVQIDQPTRDFIISARVALETAGVLAESVPARGRLLFALDKAFTILDTREPFGANFYASVPAAHVALREDIAEAGAPLDATVTATGHAHMDVAWLWTLGQTRRKAARTFHTVQRYMEQFPEYHFTQSQPQLYDYMRKDHPELFEAIKQLVAEGRWEPTGGMWVEADCNLSGAESLARQFLLGRSFFAKYFGPEAESPVLWLPDVFGYAWALPQLIKQAGLEYFFTIKIGWSQYNRLPYDSFWWQGIDGTRVLTHFSPTPEIGSAYASTYNAKATPEDVLGTWTNFRQKDLSHDDVTPPVLMAFGYGDGGGGPTREMLENLHEMKAFPALPGTQQGNVGDFFRELEATTGDFLPTWNGELYLEYHRGTYTTQSRNKRANRKSEFLLHDAEFLAAQASLLDASYSYPQEALQHAWELVCLNQFHDIIPGTSIHDVYVESQQQYAEIREIAVSTCDGALKALAGQIGGEFLLVNPTSFERTDLAFWPVSLPTGYSLRENGTGETIYTQTSEHGTWIAPRLLSQFSVTGLKIVEGETMQPHREMTATQSLLENEYVRIELNDAGDITQVYDKVHAREILPEGAIANQFQAFEDRPMQWDAWDVDIFYDDKQWLADPATSIRVVESGPLHATLEIQRRILHSDYTQRISLSYNSPRLDIETNIDWRERHILLKVAFPVDILNPAATYEIQWGNVQRPTHRNTSWDWARFETCAQKWVDLSEGDYGVSILNDCKYGHDIRDNIIRISLLRSPTAPDPEADQGQQQFSYSLLPHTGNWNEQTIGAAYALNDPLLVYQAEQFSTASQRGTSLVAADKPNIVIETIKRAEDGNGIIVRLYESQRRRGPVTLSANFELGGAWQTNLLEQNQTELSVSNRRQVRFSVHPYEIVTLRLVQA
;
A
#
# COMPACT_ATOMS: atom_id res chain seq x y z
N MET A 1 -13.22 -25.79 -42.87
CA MET A 1 -13.17 -27.21 -43.30
C MET A 1 -11.77 -27.67 -43.73
N ASN A 2 -11.13 -27.16 -44.79
CA ASN A 2 -9.81 -27.67 -45.24
C ASN A 2 -8.71 -27.60 -44.15
N HIS A 3 -8.54 -26.45 -43.49
CA HIS A 3 -7.56 -26.31 -42.39
C HIS A 3 -7.88 -27.16 -41.15
N GLN A 4 -9.16 -27.40 -40.86
CA GLN A 4 -9.57 -28.30 -39.77
C GLN A 4 -9.18 -29.76 -40.11
N VAL A 5 -9.49 -30.21 -41.34
CA VAL A 5 -9.15 -31.57 -41.82
C VAL A 5 -7.64 -31.78 -41.89
N ARG A 6 -6.87 -30.75 -42.25
CA ARG A 6 -5.41 -30.77 -42.30
C ARG A 6 -4.74 -30.49 -40.95
N TRP A 7 -5.53 -30.26 -39.89
CA TRP A 7 -5.05 -29.95 -38.56
C TRP A 7 -4.05 -28.78 -38.55
N THR A 8 -4.25 -27.76 -39.41
CA THR A 8 -3.22 -26.75 -39.72
C THR A 8 -2.70 -26.07 -38.46
N LEU A 9 -3.56 -25.61 -37.54
CA LEU A 9 -3.14 -25.01 -36.26
C LEU A 9 -2.18 -25.92 -35.48
N LYS A 10 -2.62 -27.15 -35.15
CA LYS A 10 -1.80 -28.12 -34.39
C LYS A 10 -0.53 -28.50 -35.15
N LYS A 11 -0.62 -28.65 -36.46
CA LYS A 11 0.52 -28.98 -37.33
C LYS A 11 1.58 -27.89 -37.26
N ILE A 12 1.20 -26.63 -37.45
CA ILE A 12 2.13 -25.49 -37.46
C ILE A 12 2.73 -25.28 -36.06
N ALA A 13 1.93 -25.40 -35.00
CA ALA A 13 2.44 -25.34 -33.62
C ALA A 13 3.56 -26.37 -33.38
N GLN A 14 3.36 -27.63 -33.80
CA GLN A 14 4.37 -28.67 -33.69
C GLN A 14 5.62 -28.39 -34.53
N ARG A 15 5.46 -27.75 -35.69
CA ARG A 15 6.59 -27.37 -36.55
C ARG A 15 7.37 -26.18 -36.00
N LEU A 16 6.72 -25.23 -35.35
CA LEU A 16 7.39 -24.16 -34.60
C LEU A 16 8.24 -24.75 -33.46
N ASN A 17 7.66 -25.65 -32.66
CA ASN A 17 8.41 -26.33 -31.60
C ASN A 17 9.63 -27.10 -32.13
N LEU A 18 9.52 -27.69 -33.32
CA LEU A 18 10.62 -28.40 -33.98
C LEU A 18 11.78 -27.47 -34.37
N ILE A 19 11.47 -26.27 -34.87
CA ILE A 19 12.49 -25.34 -35.41
C ILE A 19 12.96 -24.30 -34.39
N ALA A 20 12.25 -24.07 -33.29
CA ALA A 20 12.62 -23.08 -32.28
C ALA A 20 14.05 -23.26 -31.73
N PRO A 21 14.53 -24.49 -31.44
CA PRO A 21 15.92 -24.69 -31.02
C PRO A 21 16.96 -24.35 -32.09
N LEU A 22 16.57 -24.26 -33.37
CA LEU A 22 17.45 -23.96 -34.51
C LEU A 22 17.77 -22.47 -34.63
N VAL A 23 17.16 -21.60 -33.81
CA VAL A 23 17.60 -20.20 -33.63
C VAL A 23 19.07 -20.17 -33.20
N TYR A 24 19.51 -21.13 -32.39
CA TYR A 24 20.91 -21.27 -31.97
C TYR A 24 21.67 -22.10 -32.99
N ARG A 25 22.25 -21.41 -33.97
CA ARG A 25 22.97 -22.01 -35.10
C ARG A 25 24.24 -22.73 -34.68
N ARG A 26 24.93 -22.19 -33.68
CA ARG A 26 26.11 -22.79 -33.05
C ARG A 26 25.99 -22.69 -31.55
N ARG A 27 26.58 -23.66 -30.84
CA ARG A 27 26.53 -23.77 -29.38
C ARG A 27 27.87 -24.26 -28.86
N GLN A 28 28.28 -23.76 -27.71
CA GLN A 28 29.47 -24.20 -26.98
C GLN A 28 29.09 -24.31 -25.51
N ALA A 29 29.14 -25.52 -24.95
CA ALA A 29 28.85 -25.73 -23.53
C ALA A 29 29.87 -24.99 -22.64
N LEU A 30 29.36 -24.42 -21.54
CA LEU A 30 30.17 -23.85 -20.48
C LEU A 30 30.79 -24.96 -19.61
N ILE A 31 31.84 -24.59 -18.87
CA ILE A 31 32.39 -25.42 -17.80
C ILE A 31 31.36 -25.46 -16.65
N PRO A 32 31.21 -26.59 -15.92
CA PRO A 32 30.36 -26.69 -14.74
C PRO A 32 30.56 -25.54 -13.74
N PHE A 33 29.47 -25.11 -13.10
CA PHE A 33 29.52 -24.03 -12.13
C PHE A 33 30.00 -24.52 -10.77
N SER A 34 30.88 -23.75 -10.12
CA SER A 34 31.15 -23.82 -8.69
C SER A 34 30.02 -23.10 -7.93
N TYR A 35 29.46 -23.70 -6.89
CA TYR A 35 28.30 -23.21 -6.13
C TYR A 35 28.60 -23.09 -4.64
N GLN A 36 28.10 -22.01 -4.04
CA GLN A 36 28.12 -21.77 -2.61
C GLN A 36 26.82 -21.12 -2.14
N PRO A 37 26.13 -21.67 -1.10
CA PRO A 37 25.01 -21.00 -0.48
C PRO A 37 25.46 -19.79 0.36
N LEU A 38 24.62 -18.76 0.42
CA LEU A 38 24.81 -17.56 1.23
C LEU A 38 23.83 -17.54 2.40
N ALA A 39 24.25 -16.94 3.51
CA ALA A 39 23.44 -16.85 4.73
C ALA A 39 22.25 -15.89 4.61
N SER A 40 22.33 -14.86 3.77
CA SER A 40 21.28 -13.84 3.64
C SER A 40 21.37 -13.11 2.29
N PRO A 41 20.31 -12.37 1.90
CA PRO A 41 20.36 -11.49 0.75
C PRO A 41 21.23 -10.23 0.96
N SER A 42 21.79 -9.99 2.14
CA SER A 42 22.69 -8.85 2.36
C SER A 42 24.17 -9.18 2.12
N VAL A 43 24.53 -10.45 1.95
CA VAL A 43 25.93 -10.85 1.69
C VAL A 43 26.33 -10.44 0.27
N ALA A 44 27.41 -9.68 0.15
CA ALA A 44 27.98 -9.28 -1.14
C ALA A 44 28.62 -10.48 -1.87
N PRO A 45 28.50 -10.56 -3.22
CA PRO A 45 29.12 -11.63 -3.98
C PRO A 45 30.65 -11.44 -4.06
N PRO A 46 31.45 -12.53 -4.07
CA PRO A 46 32.89 -12.44 -4.25
C PRO A 46 33.23 -12.18 -5.73
N LEU A 47 33.32 -10.91 -6.13
CA LEU A 47 33.51 -10.50 -7.53
C LEU A 47 34.97 -10.58 -8.04
N GLY A 48 35.94 -10.85 -7.16
CA GLY A 48 37.36 -10.92 -7.53
C GLY A 48 37.68 -12.04 -8.53
N GLN A 49 38.80 -11.89 -9.25
CA GLN A 49 39.35 -12.95 -10.11
C GLN A 49 40.08 -14.04 -9.30
N ASP A 50 40.67 -13.68 -8.15
CA ASP A 50 41.46 -14.57 -7.28
C ASP A 50 40.63 -15.28 -6.19
N VAL A 51 39.33 -15.52 -6.44
CA VAL A 51 38.45 -16.18 -5.47
C VAL A 51 38.84 -17.65 -5.35
N ASP A 52 39.10 -18.11 -4.12
CA ASP A 52 39.38 -19.52 -3.84
C ASP A 52 38.07 -20.34 -3.85
N GLU A 53 37.87 -21.09 -4.93
CA GLU A 53 36.70 -21.95 -5.16
C GLU A 53 36.93 -23.40 -4.70
N SER A 54 38.08 -23.73 -4.10
CA SER A 54 38.45 -25.13 -3.79
C SER A 54 37.51 -25.85 -2.82
N GLY A 55 36.76 -25.09 -2.01
CA GLY A 55 35.72 -25.60 -1.10
C GLY A 55 34.29 -25.53 -1.65
N TRP A 56 34.08 -25.07 -2.89
CA TRP A 56 32.76 -24.90 -3.48
C TRP A 56 32.27 -26.20 -4.11
N GLN A 57 30.96 -26.41 -4.10
CA GLN A 57 30.36 -27.58 -4.74
C GLN A 57 30.30 -27.38 -6.25
N VAL A 58 30.75 -28.35 -7.03
CA VAL A 58 30.58 -28.32 -8.49
C VAL A 58 29.18 -28.84 -8.87
N ILE A 59 28.45 -28.08 -9.70
CA ILE A 59 27.15 -28.48 -10.26
C ILE A 59 27.36 -28.94 -11.70
N GLU A 60 27.21 -30.24 -11.91
CA GLU A 60 27.30 -30.84 -13.23
C GLU A 60 26.03 -30.59 -14.06
N PRO A 61 26.12 -30.43 -15.39
CA PRO A 61 24.95 -30.38 -16.25
C PRO A 61 24.06 -31.63 -16.10
N GLN A 62 22.75 -31.44 -16.22
CA GLN A 62 21.73 -32.48 -16.07
C GLN A 62 21.71 -33.11 -14.66
N THR A 63 22.08 -32.33 -13.64
CA THR A 63 21.98 -32.74 -12.23
C THR A 63 21.11 -31.77 -11.43
N TYR A 64 20.61 -32.24 -10.29
CA TYR A 64 19.84 -31.44 -9.36
C TYR A 64 20.74 -30.66 -8.41
N TRP A 65 20.42 -29.39 -8.16
CA TRP A 65 21.17 -28.52 -7.26
C TRP A 65 20.24 -27.61 -6.44
N GLY A 66 20.81 -27.00 -5.41
CA GLY A 66 20.11 -26.04 -4.56
C GLY A 66 19.09 -26.69 -3.63
N ALA A 67 18.47 -25.82 -2.83
CA ALA A 67 17.30 -26.08 -2.00
C ALA A 67 16.42 -24.83 -2.06
N TRP A 68 15.14 -24.92 -1.68
CA TRP A 68 14.25 -23.76 -1.58
C TRP A 68 14.83 -22.67 -0.67
N GLU A 69 14.41 -21.43 -0.92
CA GLU A 69 14.72 -20.25 -0.10
C GLU A 69 16.21 -19.97 0.11
N THR A 70 17.06 -20.60 -0.69
CA THR A 70 18.51 -20.51 -0.57
C THR A 70 19.04 -19.35 -1.40
N ASN A 71 19.70 -18.40 -0.73
CA ASN A 71 20.56 -17.41 -1.39
C ASN A 71 21.83 -18.11 -1.86
N PHE A 72 22.36 -17.76 -3.03
CA PHE A 72 23.51 -18.45 -3.58
C PHE A 72 24.43 -17.56 -4.42
N VAL A 73 25.66 -18.05 -4.61
CA VAL A 73 26.56 -17.63 -5.67
C VAL A 73 26.95 -18.85 -6.50
N MET A 74 26.95 -18.70 -7.83
CA MET A 74 27.61 -19.61 -8.74
C MET A 74 28.72 -18.91 -9.50
N ARG A 75 29.84 -19.58 -9.72
CA ARG A 75 30.97 -19.10 -10.52
C ARG A 75 31.26 -20.09 -11.63
N GLY A 76 31.49 -19.57 -12.82
CA GLY A 76 31.78 -20.33 -14.03
C GLY A 76 32.61 -19.48 -14.99
N ARG A 77 32.85 -20.03 -16.17
CA ARG A 77 33.62 -19.35 -17.22
C ARG A 77 33.03 -19.64 -18.58
N PHE A 78 33.16 -18.69 -19.49
CA PHE A 78 32.80 -18.88 -20.88
C PHE A 78 33.88 -18.33 -21.80
N GLN A 79 33.94 -18.87 -23.01
CA GLN A 79 34.82 -18.42 -24.08
C GLN A 79 34.05 -18.54 -25.39
N VAL A 80 34.00 -17.45 -26.17
CA VAL A 80 33.42 -17.49 -27.51
C VAL A 80 34.45 -18.10 -28.46
N PRO A 81 34.15 -19.19 -29.19
CA PRO A 81 35.12 -19.82 -30.08
C PRO A 81 35.58 -18.88 -31.20
N ALA A 82 36.90 -18.74 -31.38
CA ALA A 82 37.50 -17.81 -32.34
C ALA A 82 37.11 -18.02 -33.83
N GLY A 83 36.52 -19.17 -34.17
CA GLY A 83 36.03 -19.51 -35.52
C GLY A 83 34.55 -19.15 -35.78
N TRP A 84 33.88 -18.48 -34.83
CA TRP A 84 32.53 -17.97 -35.03
C TRP A 84 32.55 -16.65 -35.78
N GLU A 85 31.55 -16.41 -36.64
CA GLU A 85 31.43 -15.15 -37.38
C GLU A 85 31.16 -13.98 -36.42
N LYS A 86 31.93 -12.89 -36.53
CA LYS A 86 31.90 -11.75 -35.59
C LYS A 86 30.69 -10.83 -35.74
N ASP A 87 30.04 -10.86 -36.91
CA ASP A 87 28.88 -10.07 -37.27
C ASP A 87 27.55 -10.72 -36.86
N ILE A 88 27.57 -11.98 -36.43
CA ILE A 88 26.38 -12.68 -35.94
C ILE A 88 26.28 -12.52 -34.42
N PRO A 89 25.09 -12.15 -33.87
CA PRO A 89 24.91 -11.99 -32.44
C PRO A 89 25.21 -13.27 -31.64
N ILE A 90 25.78 -13.09 -30.45
CA ILE A 90 26.11 -14.16 -29.51
C ILE A 90 25.41 -13.91 -28.18
N ALA A 91 25.05 -14.98 -27.46
CA ALA A 91 24.39 -14.90 -26.17
C ALA A 91 24.86 -16.01 -25.22
N LEU A 92 24.65 -15.80 -23.92
CA LEU A 92 24.64 -16.87 -22.92
C LEU A 92 23.23 -17.45 -22.85
N HIS A 93 23.12 -18.77 -22.88
CA HIS A 93 21.90 -19.51 -22.61
C HIS A 93 22.07 -20.26 -21.28
N LEU A 94 21.38 -19.81 -20.23
CA LEU A 94 21.59 -20.22 -18.83
C LEU A 94 20.32 -20.86 -18.22
N PRO A 95 19.89 -22.04 -18.67
CA PRO A 95 18.76 -22.77 -18.09
C PRO A 95 19.13 -23.43 -16.76
N ILE A 96 19.31 -22.63 -15.71
CA ILE A 96 19.83 -23.06 -14.41
C ILE A 96 18.79 -23.69 -13.48
N GLY A 97 17.53 -23.83 -13.90
CA GLY A 97 16.51 -24.50 -13.10
C GLY A 97 15.12 -24.43 -13.73
N ILE A 98 14.39 -25.54 -13.67
CA ILE A 98 12.95 -25.61 -13.95
C ILE A 98 12.26 -26.18 -12.70
N GLY A 99 11.64 -25.31 -11.91
CA GLY A 99 10.73 -25.70 -10.82
C GLY A 99 9.29 -25.33 -11.16
N GLY A 100 8.32 -26.03 -10.55
CA GLY A 100 6.87 -25.80 -10.74
C GLY A 100 6.45 -24.38 -10.35
N ASP A 101 5.36 -23.91 -10.95
CA ASP A 101 4.64 -22.63 -10.75
C ASP A 101 5.43 -21.29 -10.58
N PHE A 102 4.70 -20.18 -10.39
CA PHE A 102 5.19 -18.79 -10.48
C PHE A 102 6.37 -18.41 -9.57
N PHE A 103 6.49 -18.97 -8.35
CA PHE A 103 7.45 -18.50 -7.34
C PHE A 103 8.62 -19.45 -7.05
N SER A 104 8.69 -20.57 -7.76
CA SER A 104 9.55 -21.71 -7.43
C SER A 104 10.63 -21.92 -8.50
N HIS A 105 11.41 -20.87 -8.78
CA HIS A 105 12.50 -20.92 -9.76
C HIS A 105 13.71 -20.08 -9.33
N PRO A 106 14.93 -20.41 -9.81
CA PRO A 106 16.09 -19.60 -9.52
C PRO A 106 16.01 -18.24 -10.23
N GLU A 107 16.49 -17.22 -9.54
CA GLU A 107 16.62 -15.86 -10.06
C GLU A 107 18.00 -15.32 -9.65
N ALA A 108 18.79 -14.81 -10.58
CA ALA A 108 20.14 -14.33 -10.30
C ALA A 108 20.50 -13.08 -11.09
N LEU A 109 21.30 -12.20 -10.48
CA LEU A 109 22.03 -11.16 -11.20
C LEU A 109 23.32 -11.76 -11.74
N VAL A 110 23.51 -11.63 -13.05
CA VAL A 110 24.70 -12.10 -13.77
C VAL A 110 25.76 -11.01 -13.78
N TYR A 111 26.98 -11.41 -13.44
CA TYR A 111 28.19 -10.61 -13.52
C TYR A 111 29.13 -11.21 -14.55
N VAL A 112 29.65 -10.38 -15.45
CA VAL A 112 30.70 -10.75 -16.40
C VAL A 112 31.95 -9.94 -16.08
N ASP A 113 33.06 -10.62 -15.85
CA ASP A 113 34.34 -10.02 -15.42
C ASP A 113 34.19 -9.03 -14.25
N GLY A 114 33.32 -9.37 -13.29
CA GLY A 114 33.04 -8.59 -12.09
C GLY A 114 32.03 -7.45 -12.28
N SER A 115 31.57 -7.19 -13.50
CA SER A 115 30.58 -6.14 -13.79
C SER A 115 29.16 -6.71 -13.84
N ALA A 116 28.22 -6.10 -13.10
CA ALA A 116 26.81 -6.48 -13.14
C ALA A 116 26.23 -6.22 -14.54
N TYR A 117 25.52 -7.21 -15.09
CA TYR A 117 25.19 -7.20 -16.51
C TYR A 117 23.70 -7.36 -16.82
N ALA A 118 23.09 -8.48 -16.41
CA ALA A 118 21.70 -8.84 -16.74
C ALA A 118 21.11 -9.83 -15.73
N THR A 119 19.80 -10.06 -15.75
CA THR A 119 19.17 -11.14 -14.96
C THR A 119 19.33 -12.50 -15.64
N CYS A 120 19.26 -13.55 -14.83
CA CYS A 120 19.08 -14.93 -15.22
C CYS A 120 17.96 -15.53 -14.37
N ASP A 121 16.82 -15.81 -14.98
CA ASP A 121 15.67 -16.45 -14.33
C ASP A 121 14.92 -17.33 -15.36
N ARG A 122 13.77 -17.91 -14.98
CA ARG A 122 13.01 -18.80 -15.88
C ARG A 122 12.52 -18.11 -17.17
N ASN A 123 12.31 -16.80 -17.14
CA ASN A 123 11.81 -16.00 -18.25
C ASN A 123 12.95 -15.35 -19.06
N HIS A 124 14.14 -15.23 -18.44
CA HIS A 124 15.33 -14.59 -18.99
C HIS A 124 16.52 -15.55 -19.01
N GLN A 125 16.42 -16.61 -19.81
CA GLN A 125 17.50 -17.60 -19.96
C GLN A 125 18.51 -17.23 -21.05
N GLU A 126 18.15 -16.34 -21.97
CA GLU A 126 19.03 -15.83 -23.02
C GLU A 126 19.52 -14.41 -22.70
N ILE A 127 20.83 -14.25 -22.58
CA ILE A 127 21.48 -12.97 -22.30
C ILE A 127 22.40 -12.64 -23.46
N LEU A 128 22.01 -11.65 -24.28
CA LEU A 128 22.84 -11.17 -25.39
C LEU A 128 24.19 -10.67 -24.85
N LEU A 129 25.30 -11.11 -25.47
CA LEU A 129 26.64 -10.69 -25.10
C LEU A 129 27.09 -9.49 -25.94
N ARG A 130 27.90 -8.60 -25.34
CA ARG A 130 28.52 -7.50 -26.08
C ARG A 130 29.54 -8.02 -27.10
N PRO A 131 29.71 -7.35 -28.26
CA PRO A 131 30.70 -7.75 -29.27
C PRO A 131 32.14 -7.81 -28.76
N GLU A 132 32.47 -7.05 -27.72
CA GLU A 132 33.78 -7.02 -27.08
C GLU A 132 34.18 -8.34 -26.41
N TRP A 133 33.22 -9.17 -25.99
CA TRP A 133 33.45 -10.51 -25.45
C TRP A 133 33.58 -11.58 -26.54
N HIS A 134 33.51 -11.19 -27.81
CA HIS A 134 33.88 -12.03 -28.95
C HIS A 134 35.35 -11.78 -29.35
N ASP A 135 36.24 -11.81 -28.36
CA ASP A 135 37.68 -11.62 -28.52
C ASP A 135 38.48 -12.94 -28.52
N GLY A 136 37.82 -14.05 -28.15
CA GLY A 136 38.42 -15.38 -28.07
C GLY A 136 39.14 -15.66 -26.75
N HIS A 137 39.05 -14.78 -25.75
CA HIS A 137 39.56 -15.04 -24.40
C HIS A 137 38.50 -15.68 -23.50
N GLU A 138 38.96 -16.22 -22.37
CA GLU A 138 38.08 -16.74 -21.33
C GLU A 138 37.62 -15.58 -20.43
N HIS A 139 36.31 -15.51 -20.18
CA HIS A 139 35.67 -14.51 -19.31
C HIS A 139 35.09 -15.18 -18.06
N THR A 140 35.13 -14.46 -16.94
CA THR A 140 34.56 -14.92 -15.68
C THR A 140 33.06 -14.64 -15.67
N LEU A 141 32.27 -15.64 -15.27
CA LEU A 141 30.83 -15.55 -15.11
C LEU A 141 30.47 -15.82 -13.65
N LEU A 142 29.72 -14.92 -13.02
CA LEU A 142 29.20 -15.12 -11.67
C LEU A 142 27.69 -14.86 -11.65
N LEU A 143 26.93 -15.74 -11.00
CA LEU A 143 25.51 -15.59 -10.77
C LEU A 143 25.28 -15.41 -9.27
N HIS A 144 24.64 -14.31 -8.90
CA HIS A 144 24.30 -14.01 -7.51
C HIS A 144 22.78 -13.98 -7.36
N GLY A 145 22.22 -14.98 -6.66
CA GLY A 145 20.80 -15.26 -6.78
C GLY A 145 20.13 -15.86 -5.55
N TRP A 146 18.87 -16.22 -5.77
CA TRP A 146 17.98 -16.87 -4.83
C TRP A 146 17.16 -17.92 -5.57
N THR A 147 16.79 -19.01 -4.90
CA THR A 147 16.17 -20.20 -5.51
C THR A 147 14.64 -20.18 -5.55
N GLY A 148 14.01 -19.15 -4.98
CA GLY A 148 12.55 -19.04 -4.89
C GLY A 148 11.95 -19.75 -3.68
N LEU A 149 10.62 -19.73 -3.59
CA LEU A 149 9.85 -20.23 -2.45
C LEU A 149 9.46 -21.69 -2.60
N HIS A 150 9.14 -22.31 -1.46
CA HIS A 150 8.54 -23.63 -1.44
C HIS A 150 7.06 -23.59 -1.90
N GLU A 151 6.72 -24.38 -2.93
CA GLU A 151 5.34 -24.53 -3.40
C GLU A 151 4.53 -25.41 -2.43
N ALA A 152 3.46 -24.85 -1.84
CA ALA A 152 2.60 -25.57 -0.90
C ALA A 152 1.96 -26.79 -1.56
N GLY A 153 2.23 -27.99 -1.02
CA GLY A 153 1.67 -29.26 -1.50
C GLY A 153 2.66 -30.16 -2.25
N LEU A 154 3.85 -29.68 -2.59
CA LEU A 154 4.95 -30.53 -3.05
C LEU A 154 5.69 -31.12 -1.84
N GLY A 155 5.82 -32.45 -1.78
CA GLY A 155 6.56 -33.11 -0.70
C GLY A 155 8.04 -32.70 -0.66
N VAL A 156 8.69 -32.93 0.48
CA VAL A 156 10.13 -32.61 0.75
C VAL A 156 11.11 -33.26 -0.26
N GLU A 157 10.64 -34.21 -1.09
CA GLU A 157 11.43 -34.86 -2.14
C GLU A 157 11.43 -34.09 -3.49
N ALA A 158 10.60 -33.04 -3.65
CA ALA A 158 10.57 -32.14 -4.82
C ALA A 158 11.32 -30.83 -4.56
N THR A 159 12.52 -30.91 -3.96
CA THR A 159 13.22 -29.77 -3.33
C THR A 159 14.43 -29.21 -4.07
N GLN A 160 14.73 -29.70 -5.27
CA GLN A 160 15.95 -29.35 -6.00
C GLN A 160 15.66 -28.90 -7.44
N LEU A 161 16.52 -28.03 -7.97
CA LEU A 161 16.43 -27.44 -9.30
C LEU A 161 17.26 -28.24 -10.30
N LEU A 162 16.72 -28.55 -11.48
CA LEU A 162 17.46 -29.24 -12.53
C LEU A 162 18.36 -28.25 -13.30
N MET A 163 19.69 -28.39 -13.16
CA MET A 163 20.65 -27.67 -13.98
C MET A 163 20.65 -28.26 -15.39
N HIS A 164 20.22 -27.51 -16.40
CA HIS A 164 20.44 -27.92 -17.79
C HIS A 164 21.80 -27.45 -18.30
N THR A 165 22.17 -27.91 -19.48
CA THR A 165 23.42 -27.49 -20.12
C THR A 165 23.39 -26.00 -20.41
N CYS A 166 24.27 -25.26 -19.74
CA CYS A 166 24.50 -23.83 -20.00
C CYS A 166 25.49 -23.68 -21.17
N GLU A 167 25.20 -22.76 -22.08
CA GLU A 167 25.92 -22.65 -23.36
C GLU A 167 26.19 -21.19 -23.73
N VAL A 168 27.28 -20.92 -24.45
CA VAL A 168 27.37 -19.78 -25.35
C VAL A 168 26.70 -20.20 -26.65
N VAL A 169 25.84 -19.35 -27.22
CA VAL A 169 25.11 -19.62 -28.45
C VAL A 169 25.31 -18.50 -29.49
N GLN A 170 25.30 -18.86 -30.77
CA GLN A 170 25.32 -17.93 -31.89
C GLN A 170 23.91 -17.89 -32.52
N ILE A 171 23.30 -16.72 -32.58
CA ILE A 171 21.88 -16.53 -32.93
C ILE A 171 21.71 -16.29 -34.43
N ASP A 172 20.92 -17.13 -35.10
CA ASP A 172 20.48 -16.90 -36.47
C ASP A 172 19.24 -15.99 -36.49
N GLN A 173 19.48 -14.69 -36.70
CA GLN A 173 18.42 -13.68 -36.70
C GLN A 173 17.31 -13.96 -37.73
N PRO A 174 17.58 -14.37 -39.00
CA PRO A 174 16.52 -14.69 -39.95
C PRO A 174 15.57 -15.80 -39.48
N THR A 175 16.11 -16.84 -38.82
CA THR A 175 15.29 -17.92 -38.25
C THR A 175 14.43 -17.41 -37.11
N ARG A 176 14.97 -16.54 -36.25
CA ARG A 176 14.21 -15.89 -35.18
C ARG A 176 13.06 -15.04 -35.72
N ASP A 177 13.34 -14.19 -36.69
CA ASP A 177 12.33 -13.30 -37.31
C ASP A 177 11.18 -14.10 -37.94
N PHE A 178 11.49 -15.22 -38.60
CA PHE A 178 10.49 -16.14 -39.13
C PHE A 178 9.61 -16.74 -38.04
N ILE A 179 10.22 -17.21 -36.94
CA ILE A 179 9.49 -17.82 -35.82
C ILE A 179 8.56 -16.81 -35.15
N ILE A 180 8.99 -15.57 -34.95
CA ILE A 180 8.16 -14.49 -34.37
C ILE A 180 6.91 -14.27 -35.24
N SER A 181 7.09 -14.01 -36.55
CA SER A 181 5.98 -13.79 -37.47
C SER A 181 5.02 -14.99 -37.52
N ALA A 182 5.56 -16.20 -37.52
CA ALA A 182 4.76 -17.42 -37.58
C ALA A 182 4.02 -17.69 -36.26
N ARG A 183 4.62 -17.39 -35.10
CA ARG A 183 3.98 -17.49 -33.79
C ARG A 183 2.81 -16.52 -33.66
N VAL A 184 3.03 -15.23 -33.93
CA VAL A 184 1.98 -14.20 -33.85
C VAL A 184 0.83 -14.51 -34.81
N ALA A 185 1.12 -14.94 -36.04
CA ALA A 185 0.09 -15.36 -36.99
C ALA A 185 -0.69 -16.61 -36.53
N LEU A 186 0.00 -17.58 -35.92
CA LEU A 186 -0.62 -18.80 -35.41
C LEU A 186 -1.55 -18.51 -34.24
N GLU A 187 -1.07 -17.73 -33.26
CA GLU A 187 -1.82 -17.34 -32.07
C GLU A 187 -3.02 -16.47 -32.45
N THR A 188 -2.84 -15.48 -33.34
CA THR A 188 -3.94 -14.68 -33.88
C THR A 188 -4.99 -15.57 -34.55
N ALA A 189 -4.59 -16.51 -35.41
CA ALA A 189 -5.54 -17.43 -36.04
C ALA A 189 -6.21 -18.39 -35.03
N GLY A 190 -5.59 -18.61 -33.86
CA GLY A 190 -6.11 -19.39 -32.76
C GLY A 190 -7.23 -18.68 -32.00
N VAL A 191 -7.10 -17.37 -31.76
CA VAL A 191 -8.07 -16.58 -31.00
C VAL A 191 -9.22 -16.02 -31.85
N LEU A 192 -9.00 -15.84 -33.17
CA LEU A 192 -10.05 -15.36 -34.05
C LEU A 192 -11.19 -16.37 -34.22
N ALA A 193 -12.42 -15.88 -34.23
CA ALA A 193 -13.60 -16.69 -34.53
C ALA A 193 -13.57 -17.22 -35.98
N GLU A 194 -14.22 -18.36 -36.23
CA GLU A 194 -14.24 -18.99 -37.56
C GLU A 194 -14.88 -18.12 -38.65
N SER A 195 -15.76 -17.19 -38.26
CA SER A 195 -16.42 -16.24 -39.14
C SER A 195 -15.50 -15.11 -39.63
N VAL A 196 -14.36 -14.87 -38.98
CA VAL A 196 -13.42 -13.80 -39.35
C VAL A 196 -12.56 -14.25 -40.53
N PRO A 197 -12.63 -13.59 -41.71
CA PRO A 197 -11.91 -14.03 -42.91
C PRO A 197 -10.38 -14.10 -42.73
N ALA A 198 -9.82 -13.20 -41.93
CA ALA A 198 -8.37 -13.16 -41.65
C ALA A 198 -7.87 -14.50 -41.08
N ARG A 199 -8.66 -15.19 -40.26
CA ARG A 199 -8.29 -16.50 -39.69
C ARG A 199 -7.90 -17.50 -40.78
N GLY A 200 -8.75 -17.66 -41.80
CA GLY A 200 -8.49 -18.60 -42.89
C GLY A 200 -7.26 -18.22 -43.71
N ARG A 201 -7.05 -16.92 -43.94
CA ARG A 201 -5.92 -16.39 -44.71
C ARG A 201 -4.60 -16.55 -43.96
N LEU A 202 -4.57 -16.29 -42.65
CA LEU A 202 -3.41 -16.52 -41.80
C LEU A 202 -3.02 -18.00 -41.76
N LEU A 203 -4.01 -18.90 -41.64
CA LEU A 203 -3.75 -20.35 -41.72
C LEU A 203 -3.20 -20.78 -43.08
N PHE A 204 -3.62 -20.14 -44.17
CA PHE A 204 -3.08 -20.38 -45.50
C PHE A 204 -1.63 -19.86 -45.61
N ALA A 205 -1.36 -18.64 -45.16
CA ALA A 205 -0.03 -18.03 -45.13
C ALA A 205 0.98 -18.92 -44.39
N LEU A 206 0.60 -19.39 -43.19
CA LEU A 206 1.38 -20.34 -42.40
C LEU A 206 1.59 -21.66 -43.15
N ASP A 207 0.53 -22.26 -43.72
CA ASP A 207 0.64 -23.53 -44.46
C ASP A 207 1.63 -23.40 -45.62
N LYS A 208 1.55 -22.32 -46.40
CA LYS A 208 2.43 -22.04 -47.54
C LYS A 208 3.87 -21.80 -47.09
N ALA A 209 4.11 -20.97 -46.08
CA ALA A 209 5.45 -20.68 -45.59
C ALA A 209 6.19 -21.95 -45.12
N PHE A 210 5.50 -22.83 -44.39
CA PHE A 210 6.05 -24.11 -43.95
C PHE A 210 6.23 -25.14 -45.08
N THR A 211 5.64 -24.94 -46.27
CA THR A 211 5.96 -25.76 -47.45
C THR A 211 7.23 -25.32 -48.18
N ILE A 212 7.65 -24.06 -47.99
CA ILE A 212 8.89 -23.51 -48.53
C ILE A 212 10.09 -23.89 -47.66
N LEU A 213 9.86 -23.96 -46.33
CA LEU A 213 10.88 -24.29 -45.34
C LEU A 213 11.42 -25.72 -45.53
N ASP A 214 12.74 -25.87 -45.66
CA ASP A 214 13.38 -27.18 -45.79
C ASP A 214 13.62 -27.80 -44.41
N THR A 215 12.67 -28.60 -43.94
CA THR A 215 12.78 -29.32 -42.67
C THR A 215 13.31 -30.75 -42.81
N ARG A 216 14.07 -31.06 -43.86
CA ARG A 216 14.70 -32.37 -44.02
C ARG A 216 15.91 -32.50 -43.10
N GLU A 217 16.05 -33.66 -42.49
CA GLU A 217 17.21 -33.96 -41.64
C GLU A 217 18.42 -34.43 -42.46
N PRO A 218 19.66 -34.12 -42.00
CA PRO A 218 19.97 -33.28 -40.86
C PRO A 218 19.70 -31.78 -41.14
N PHE A 219 19.17 -31.06 -40.15
CA PHE A 219 19.06 -29.60 -40.23
C PHE A 219 20.45 -28.97 -40.41
N GLY A 220 20.54 -27.95 -41.26
CA GLY A 220 21.83 -27.36 -41.64
C GLY A 220 21.68 -26.31 -42.73
N ALA A 221 22.66 -26.19 -43.62
CA ALA A 221 22.73 -25.11 -44.61
C ALA A 221 21.45 -24.95 -45.46
N ASN A 222 20.79 -26.04 -45.85
CA ASN A 222 19.57 -25.96 -46.65
C ASN A 222 18.39 -25.35 -45.88
N PHE A 223 18.25 -25.68 -44.58
CA PHE A 223 17.22 -25.08 -43.72
C PHE A 223 17.43 -23.57 -43.64
N TYR A 224 18.62 -23.12 -43.20
CA TYR A 224 18.93 -21.69 -43.08
C TYR A 224 18.82 -20.95 -44.41
N ALA A 225 19.19 -21.58 -45.54
CA ALA A 225 19.02 -20.99 -46.87
C ALA A 225 17.54 -20.87 -47.29
N SER A 226 16.64 -21.71 -46.78
CA SER A 226 15.20 -21.68 -47.08
C SER A 226 14.42 -20.67 -46.25
N VAL A 227 14.89 -20.33 -45.04
CA VAL A 227 14.22 -19.44 -44.09
C VAL A 227 13.87 -18.07 -44.69
N PRO A 228 14.80 -17.32 -45.33
CA PRO A 228 14.46 -16.01 -45.88
C PRO A 228 13.33 -16.05 -46.90
N ALA A 229 13.29 -17.07 -47.77
CA ALA A 229 12.23 -17.21 -48.76
C ALA A 229 10.88 -17.57 -48.11
N ALA A 230 10.89 -18.42 -47.08
CA ALA A 230 9.69 -18.75 -46.31
C ALA A 230 9.15 -17.53 -45.54
N HIS A 231 10.04 -16.71 -44.98
CA HIS A 231 9.67 -15.51 -44.23
C HIS A 231 9.08 -14.41 -45.12
N VAL A 232 9.68 -14.14 -46.27
CA VAL A 232 9.11 -13.19 -47.26
C VAL A 232 7.70 -13.63 -47.67
N ALA A 233 7.52 -14.91 -48.03
CA ALA A 233 6.21 -15.44 -48.41
C ALA A 233 5.17 -15.36 -47.28
N LEU A 234 5.59 -15.57 -46.03
CA LEU A 234 4.72 -15.42 -44.86
C LEU A 234 4.28 -13.97 -44.68
N ARG A 235 5.21 -13.01 -44.74
CA ARG A 235 4.94 -11.58 -44.53
C ARG A 235 4.02 -11.00 -45.62
N GLU A 236 4.25 -11.36 -46.88
CA GLU A 236 3.38 -10.96 -47.99
C GLU A 236 1.94 -11.47 -47.79
N ASP A 237 1.77 -12.76 -47.48
CA ASP A 237 0.43 -13.34 -47.29
C ASP A 237 -0.26 -12.86 -45.99
N ILE A 238 0.50 -12.53 -44.93
CA ILE A 238 -0.05 -11.86 -43.74
C ILE A 238 -0.61 -10.48 -44.11
N ALA A 239 0.12 -9.68 -44.90
CA ALA A 239 -0.35 -8.35 -45.32
C ALA A 239 -1.65 -8.44 -46.15
N GLU A 240 -1.86 -9.52 -46.88
CA GLU A 240 -3.11 -9.78 -47.64
C GLU A 240 -4.24 -10.39 -46.77
N ALA A 241 -3.96 -10.78 -45.52
CA ALA A 241 -4.93 -11.42 -44.65
C ALA A 241 -6.07 -10.48 -44.20
N GLY A 242 -5.83 -9.16 -44.21
CA GLY A 242 -6.83 -8.15 -43.88
C GLY A 242 -6.20 -6.86 -43.32
N ALA A 243 -7.04 -5.92 -42.90
CA ALA A 243 -6.61 -4.73 -42.17
C ALA A 243 -6.60 -4.98 -40.65
N PRO A 244 -5.83 -4.20 -39.87
CA PRO A 244 -6.03 -4.09 -38.42
C PRO A 244 -7.45 -3.63 -38.08
N LEU A 245 -7.86 -3.88 -36.83
CA LEU A 245 -9.08 -3.29 -36.29
C LEU A 245 -8.89 -1.78 -36.12
N ASP A 246 -10.00 -1.04 -36.23
CA ASP A 246 -10.04 0.39 -35.98
C ASP A 246 -10.10 0.70 -34.48
N ALA A 247 -9.02 0.32 -33.79
CA ALA A 247 -8.82 0.50 -32.35
C ALA A 247 -7.32 0.46 -32.04
N THR A 248 -6.90 1.20 -31.02
CA THR A 248 -5.49 1.27 -30.60
C THR A 248 -5.32 0.78 -29.17
N VAL A 249 -4.39 -0.14 -28.96
CA VAL A 249 -3.90 -0.57 -27.64
C VAL A 249 -2.54 0.09 -27.42
N THR A 250 -2.46 1.00 -26.46
CA THR A 250 -1.18 1.50 -25.94
C THR A 250 -0.66 0.46 -24.95
N ALA A 251 0.51 -0.11 -25.23
CA ALA A 251 1.19 -1.09 -24.41
C ALA A 251 2.32 -0.40 -23.64
N THR A 252 2.36 -0.53 -22.31
CA THR A 252 3.51 -0.05 -21.51
C THR A 252 4.20 -1.21 -20.82
N GLY A 253 5.52 -1.27 -20.92
CA GLY A 253 6.31 -2.26 -20.20
C GLY A 253 6.28 -1.92 -18.72
N HIS A 254 5.98 -2.89 -17.88
CA HIS A 254 5.91 -2.69 -16.44
C HIS A 254 6.49 -3.91 -15.70
N ALA A 255 7.03 -3.66 -14.52
CA ALA A 255 7.45 -4.68 -13.58
C ALA A 255 6.97 -4.26 -12.18
N HIS A 256 5.73 -4.61 -11.87
CA HIS A 256 5.20 -4.47 -10.53
C HIS A 256 6.08 -5.27 -9.55
N MET A 257 6.49 -4.63 -8.45
CA MET A 257 7.40 -5.25 -7.49
C MET A 257 6.93 -4.98 -6.07
N ASP A 258 6.50 -6.05 -5.41
CA ASP A 258 6.18 -5.99 -4.00
C ASP A 258 7.44 -5.74 -3.19
N VAL A 259 7.48 -4.59 -2.49
CA VAL A 259 8.62 -4.26 -1.63
C VAL A 259 8.82 -5.32 -0.56
N ALA A 260 7.74 -5.93 -0.08
CA ALA A 260 7.76 -7.18 0.64
C ALA A 260 6.39 -7.88 0.52
N TRP A 261 6.41 -9.19 0.28
CA TRP A 261 5.20 -10.01 0.20
C TRP A 261 5.53 -11.44 0.67
N LEU A 262 5.76 -12.35 -0.27
CA LEU A 262 6.25 -13.70 0.02
C LEU A 262 7.78 -13.76 0.14
N TRP A 263 8.43 -12.60 0.16
CA TRP A 263 9.86 -12.41 0.37
C TRP A 263 10.11 -11.15 1.19
N THR A 264 11.29 -11.06 1.80
CA THR A 264 11.70 -9.92 2.64
C THR A 264 12.14 -8.71 1.81
N LEU A 265 12.25 -7.54 2.44
CA LEU A 265 12.73 -6.30 1.79
C LEU A 265 14.13 -6.48 1.18
N GLY A 266 14.99 -7.27 1.86
CA GLY A 266 16.32 -7.62 1.37
C GLY A 266 16.31 -8.39 0.05
N GLN A 267 15.30 -9.25 -0.18
CA GLN A 267 15.16 -9.92 -1.47
C GLN A 267 14.67 -8.97 -2.56
N THR A 268 13.72 -8.08 -2.25
CA THR A 268 13.22 -7.12 -3.24
C THR A 268 14.30 -6.16 -3.71
N ARG A 269 15.19 -5.71 -2.81
CA ARG A 269 16.40 -4.95 -3.16
C ARG A 269 17.17 -5.62 -4.31
N ARG A 270 17.35 -6.94 -4.23
CA ARG A 270 17.99 -7.73 -5.29
C ARG A 270 17.09 -7.89 -6.53
N LYS A 271 15.79 -8.10 -6.35
CA LYS A 271 14.82 -8.28 -7.47
C LYS A 271 14.76 -7.03 -8.34
N ALA A 272 14.79 -5.85 -7.71
CA ALA A 272 14.86 -4.56 -8.38
C ALA A 272 16.13 -4.44 -9.24
N ALA A 273 17.31 -4.76 -8.68
CA ALA A 273 18.57 -4.70 -9.44
C ALA A 273 18.55 -5.61 -10.68
N ARG A 274 18.08 -6.84 -10.52
CA ARG A 274 17.93 -7.82 -11.60
C ARG A 274 17.01 -7.34 -12.71
N THR A 275 15.83 -6.86 -12.32
CA THR A 275 14.81 -6.35 -13.25
C THR A 275 15.34 -5.13 -14.00
N PHE A 276 15.91 -4.14 -13.31
CA PHE A 276 16.32 -2.88 -13.93
C PHE A 276 17.53 -3.04 -14.85
N HIS A 277 18.48 -3.94 -14.53
CA HIS A 277 19.54 -4.30 -15.47
C HIS A 277 18.96 -4.93 -16.75
N THR A 278 17.95 -5.78 -16.63
CA THR A 278 17.31 -6.44 -17.78
C THR A 278 16.58 -5.43 -18.67
N VAL A 279 15.83 -4.52 -18.06
CA VAL A 279 15.17 -3.42 -18.77
C VAL A 279 16.20 -2.56 -19.51
N GLN A 280 17.30 -2.17 -18.86
CA GLN A 280 18.38 -1.42 -19.49
C GLN A 280 18.95 -2.16 -20.71
N ARG A 281 19.23 -3.46 -20.59
CA ARG A 281 19.75 -4.29 -21.69
C ARG A 281 18.76 -4.43 -22.83
N TYR A 282 17.46 -4.50 -22.57
CA TYR A 282 16.46 -4.53 -23.63
C TYR A 282 16.26 -3.17 -24.29
N MET A 283 16.39 -2.06 -23.57
CA MET A 283 16.38 -0.73 -24.20
C MET A 283 17.57 -0.51 -25.15
N GLU A 284 18.70 -1.18 -24.95
CA GLU A 284 19.81 -1.18 -25.92
C GLU A 284 19.45 -1.95 -27.22
N GLN A 285 18.55 -2.93 -27.14
CA GLN A 285 18.19 -3.84 -28.24
C GLN A 285 16.90 -3.44 -28.97
N PHE A 286 15.96 -2.80 -28.27
CA PHE A 286 14.64 -2.43 -28.76
C PHE A 286 14.44 -0.92 -28.62
N PRO A 287 14.69 -0.14 -29.69
CA PRO A 287 14.60 1.33 -29.63
C PRO A 287 13.21 1.88 -29.29
N GLU A 288 12.17 1.13 -29.62
CA GLU A 288 10.76 1.47 -29.33
C GLU A 288 10.27 0.98 -27.95
N TYR A 289 11.15 0.33 -27.17
CA TYR A 289 10.79 -0.17 -25.86
C TYR A 289 10.58 0.99 -24.88
N HIS A 290 9.38 1.04 -24.31
CA HIS A 290 9.01 1.98 -23.25
C HIS A 290 8.73 1.20 -21.95
N PHE A 291 9.31 1.66 -20.85
CA PHE A 291 9.15 1.05 -19.54
C PHE A 291 8.68 2.06 -18.50
N THR A 292 7.66 1.70 -17.75
CA THR A 292 7.05 2.52 -16.69
C THR A 292 7.31 1.88 -15.33
N GLN A 293 7.74 2.70 -14.36
CA GLN A 293 7.98 2.22 -13.01
C GLN A 293 7.64 3.20 -11.89
N SER A 294 6.92 2.69 -10.88
CA SER A 294 6.10 3.45 -9.92
C SER A 294 6.77 3.83 -8.60
N GLN A 295 7.63 2.99 -8.01
CA GLN A 295 8.01 3.11 -6.59
C GLN A 295 9.40 3.75 -6.36
N PRO A 296 9.50 5.02 -5.91
CA PRO A 296 10.72 5.68 -5.45
C PRO A 296 11.61 4.83 -4.53
N GLN A 297 11.03 4.05 -3.62
CA GLN A 297 11.76 3.16 -2.73
C GLN A 297 12.72 2.21 -3.47
N LEU A 298 12.33 1.72 -4.65
CA LEU A 298 13.12 0.82 -5.48
C LEU A 298 14.27 1.56 -6.18
N TYR A 299 14.02 2.80 -6.63
CA TYR A 299 15.06 3.68 -7.16
C TYR A 299 16.07 4.07 -6.08
N ASP A 300 15.63 4.29 -4.84
CA ASP A 300 16.52 4.59 -3.73
C ASP A 300 17.43 3.40 -3.38
N TYR A 301 16.92 2.17 -3.49
CA TYR A 301 17.77 0.97 -3.42
C TYR A 301 18.83 0.96 -4.53
N MET A 302 18.46 1.27 -5.78
CA MET A 302 19.45 1.34 -6.86
C MET A 302 20.46 2.47 -6.66
N ARG A 303 20.03 3.63 -6.17
CA ARG A 303 20.91 4.75 -5.88
C ARG A 303 21.97 4.39 -4.83
N LYS A 304 21.58 3.60 -3.81
CA LYS A 304 22.46 3.17 -2.72
C LYS A 304 23.34 1.98 -3.11
N ASP A 305 22.75 0.97 -3.76
CA ASP A 305 23.39 -0.34 -3.97
C ASP A 305 24.01 -0.49 -5.38
N HIS A 306 23.49 0.22 -6.39
CA HIS A 306 23.88 0.13 -7.82
C HIS A 306 23.96 1.53 -8.50
N PRO A 307 24.85 2.44 -8.03
CA PRO A 307 24.86 3.84 -8.48
C PRO A 307 25.10 4.03 -9.98
N GLU A 308 25.87 3.16 -10.63
CA GLU A 308 26.09 3.21 -12.08
C GLU A 308 24.80 2.92 -12.87
N LEU A 309 24.01 1.95 -12.42
CA LEU A 309 22.70 1.65 -13.01
C LEU A 309 21.73 2.81 -12.77
N PHE A 310 21.74 3.41 -11.59
CA PHE A 310 20.90 4.56 -11.28
C PHE A 310 21.18 5.76 -12.21
N GLU A 311 22.46 6.05 -12.50
CA GLU A 311 22.82 7.09 -13.47
C GLU A 311 22.41 6.73 -14.92
N ALA A 312 22.50 5.45 -15.30
CA ALA A 312 21.98 5.00 -16.59
C ALA A 312 20.45 5.16 -16.68
N ILE A 313 19.72 4.85 -15.61
CA ILE A 313 18.27 5.08 -15.54
C ILE A 313 17.97 6.56 -15.73
N LYS A 314 18.70 7.48 -15.06
CA LYS A 314 18.52 8.92 -15.26
C LYS A 314 18.67 9.35 -16.73
N GLN A 315 19.62 8.75 -17.46
CA GLN A 315 19.76 9.00 -18.90
C GLN A 315 18.56 8.49 -19.69
N LEU A 316 18.08 7.28 -19.40
CA LEU A 316 16.90 6.69 -20.04
C LEU A 316 15.61 7.46 -19.74
N VAL A 317 15.50 8.07 -18.56
CA VAL A 317 14.41 9.00 -18.21
C VAL A 317 14.52 10.28 -19.05
N ALA A 318 15.71 10.86 -19.15
CA ALA A 318 15.93 12.06 -19.97
C ALA A 318 15.67 11.80 -21.48
N GLU A 319 15.85 10.56 -21.94
CA GLU A 319 15.48 10.11 -23.29
C GLU A 319 13.97 9.87 -23.49
N GLY A 320 13.18 9.81 -22.41
CA GLY A 320 11.75 9.52 -22.45
C GLY A 320 11.39 8.05 -22.69
N ARG A 321 12.33 7.12 -22.51
CA ARG A 321 12.10 5.67 -22.68
C ARG A 321 11.81 4.95 -21.37
N TRP A 322 12.32 5.50 -20.27
CA TRP A 322 12.00 5.08 -18.92
C TRP A 322 11.10 6.15 -18.28
N GLU A 323 9.90 5.79 -17.87
CA GLU A 323 8.90 6.67 -17.28
C GLU A 323 8.81 6.42 -15.77
N PRO A 324 9.35 7.33 -14.93
CA PRO A 324 8.95 7.42 -13.53
C PRO A 324 7.46 7.75 -13.45
N THR A 325 6.70 6.95 -12.71
CA THR A 325 5.28 7.18 -12.43
C THR A 325 5.01 6.88 -10.95
N GLY A 326 3.74 6.78 -10.55
CA GLY A 326 3.36 6.22 -9.24
C GLY A 326 2.81 7.27 -8.30
N GLY A 327 3.39 8.46 -8.25
CA GLY A 327 2.92 9.56 -7.40
C GLY A 327 3.23 9.40 -5.91
N MET A 328 3.45 8.18 -5.41
CA MET A 328 3.65 7.85 -3.99
C MET A 328 5.04 7.24 -3.73
N TRP A 329 5.50 7.21 -2.47
CA TRP A 329 6.80 6.62 -2.08
C TRP A 329 6.86 5.10 -2.34
N VAL A 330 5.76 4.41 -2.04
CA VAL A 330 5.47 3.03 -2.43
C VAL A 330 4.03 2.96 -2.97
N GLU A 331 3.64 1.82 -3.57
CA GLU A 331 2.24 1.57 -3.90
C GLU A 331 1.45 1.25 -2.61
N ALA A 332 1.07 2.30 -1.89
CA ALA A 332 0.55 2.21 -0.54
C ALA A 332 -0.93 1.79 -0.47
N ASP A 333 -1.31 1.10 0.61
CA ASP A 333 -2.71 0.84 0.90
C ASP A 333 -3.47 2.14 1.14
N CYS A 334 -4.62 2.30 0.48
CA CYS A 334 -5.40 3.54 0.51
C CYS A 334 -6.54 3.53 1.54
N ASN A 335 -6.73 2.44 2.27
CA ASN A 335 -7.81 2.27 3.25
C ASN A 335 -7.31 2.34 4.69
N LEU A 336 -6.17 1.70 5.00
CA LEU A 336 -5.58 1.54 6.32
C LEU A 336 -4.62 2.69 6.67
N SER A 337 -3.88 3.20 5.68
CA SER A 337 -2.96 4.32 5.89
C SER A 337 -3.71 5.53 6.43
N GLY A 338 -3.16 6.18 7.45
CA GLY A 338 -3.74 7.38 8.04
C GLY A 338 -3.82 8.53 7.06
N ALA A 339 -4.58 9.56 7.43
CA ALA A 339 -4.77 10.76 6.62
C ALA A 339 -3.40 11.38 6.27
N GLU A 340 -2.68 11.95 7.23
CA GLU A 340 -1.39 12.58 6.92
C GLU A 340 -0.38 11.62 6.27
N SER A 341 -0.40 10.32 6.59
CA SER A 341 0.43 9.32 5.93
C SER A 341 0.24 9.26 4.41
N LEU A 342 -1.00 9.26 3.91
CA LEU A 342 -1.26 9.32 2.47
C LEU A 342 -0.66 10.59 1.85
N ALA A 343 -0.70 11.69 2.61
CA ALA A 343 -0.09 12.94 2.21
C ALA A 343 1.45 12.84 2.13
N ARG A 344 2.07 12.13 3.07
CA ARG A 344 3.51 11.84 3.08
C ARG A 344 3.93 10.89 1.97
N GLN A 345 3.10 9.92 1.61
CA GLN A 345 3.35 9.07 0.43
C GLN A 345 3.58 9.94 -0.81
N PHE A 346 2.68 10.89 -1.07
CA PHE A 346 2.84 11.84 -2.19
C PHE A 346 4.05 12.76 -2.01
N LEU A 347 4.21 13.37 -0.83
CA LEU A 347 5.29 14.32 -0.57
C LEU A 347 6.66 13.67 -0.78
N LEU A 348 6.91 12.51 -0.16
CA LEU A 348 8.17 11.78 -0.24
C LEU A 348 8.40 11.28 -1.67
N GLY A 349 7.39 10.69 -2.30
CA GLY A 349 7.54 10.09 -3.62
C GLY A 349 7.84 11.12 -4.70
N ARG A 350 7.00 12.16 -4.81
CA ARG A 350 7.17 13.22 -5.82
C ARG A 350 8.42 14.05 -5.58
N SER A 351 8.76 14.32 -4.31
CA SER A 351 10.01 15.05 -3.99
C SER A 351 11.25 14.23 -4.34
N PHE A 352 11.22 12.91 -4.16
CA PHE A 352 12.31 12.04 -4.60
C PHE A 352 12.52 12.13 -6.11
N PHE A 353 11.46 11.97 -6.92
CA PHE A 353 11.60 12.07 -8.36
C PHE A 353 12.03 13.47 -8.82
N ALA A 354 11.43 14.53 -8.26
CA ALA A 354 11.82 15.90 -8.56
C ALA A 354 13.30 16.16 -8.24
N LYS A 355 13.81 15.63 -7.12
CA LYS A 355 15.20 15.80 -6.69
C LYS A 355 16.19 15.09 -7.61
N TYR A 356 15.90 13.88 -8.07
CA TYR A 356 16.88 13.04 -8.77
C TYR A 356 16.73 13.02 -10.29
N PHE A 357 15.52 13.23 -10.81
CA PHE A 357 15.22 13.19 -12.26
C PHE A 357 14.73 14.54 -12.81
N GLY A 358 14.30 15.45 -11.93
CA GLY A 358 13.79 16.78 -12.30
C GLY A 358 12.28 16.91 -12.10
N PRO A 359 11.74 18.15 -11.97
CA PRO A 359 10.36 18.39 -11.53
C PRO A 359 9.29 17.90 -12.51
N GLU A 360 9.63 17.76 -13.79
CA GLU A 360 8.70 17.33 -14.86
C GLU A 360 8.94 15.88 -15.31
N ALA A 361 9.82 15.14 -14.63
CA ALA A 361 10.22 13.80 -15.06
C ALA A 361 9.17 12.71 -14.75
N GLU A 362 8.37 12.92 -13.70
CA GLU A 362 7.33 11.97 -13.29
C GLU A 362 6.03 12.22 -14.06
N SER A 363 5.41 11.16 -14.56
CA SER A 363 4.10 11.26 -15.21
C SER A 363 2.99 11.73 -14.25
N PRO A 364 1.99 12.47 -14.74
CA PRO A 364 0.90 13.02 -13.91
C PRO A 364 -0.16 11.96 -13.55
N VAL A 365 0.27 10.72 -13.29
CA VAL A 365 -0.58 9.54 -13.09
C VAL A 365 -0.29 8.93 -11.73
N LEU A 366 -1.31 8.83 -10.86
CA LEU A 366 -1.25 7.94 -9.70
C LEU A 366 -1.42 6.50 -10.20
N TRP A 367 -0.39 5.68 -10.07
CA TRP A 367 -0.34 4.29 -10.55
C TRP A 367 -0.39 3.32 -9.37
N LEU A 368 -1.55 2.70 -9.13
CA LEU A 368 -1.77 1.76 -8.03
C LEU A 368 -2.48 0.49 -8.53
N PRO A 369 -1.81 -0.36 -9.31
CA PRO A 369 -2.41 -1.53 -9.96
C PRO A 369 -2.98 -2.54 -8.96
N ASP A 370 -2.30 -2.81 -7.83
CA ASP A 370 -2.64 -3.94 -6.94
C ASP A 370 -3.22 -3.57 -5.56
N VAL A 371 -3.46 -2.29 -5.30
CA VAL A 371 -3.98 -1.83 -3.99
C VAL A 371 -5.43 -2.28 -3.72
N PHE A 372 -5.70 -2.71 -2.48
CA PHE A 372 -6.96 -3.36 -2.08
C PHE A 372 -8.11 -2.37 -1.77
N GLY A 373 -8.51 -1.60 -2.78
CA GLY A 373 -9.61 -0.63 -2.72
C GLY A 373 -9.15 0.80 -2.41
N TYR A 374 -10.02 1.79 -2.67
CA TYR A 374 -9.63 3.20 -2.64
C TYR A 374 -10.66 4.10 -1.95
N ALA A 375 -10.18 4.88 -0.97
CA ALA A 375 -10.99 5.83 -0.21
C ALA A 375 -11.49 7.01 -1.08
N TRP A 376 -12.68 7.51 -0.75
CA TRP A 376 -13.38 8.55 -1.51
C TRP A 376 -12.68 9.94 -1.50
N ALA A 377 -11.74 10.17 -0.58
CA ALA A 377 -10.98 11.42 -0.50
C ALA A 377 -9.80 11.50 -1.50
N LEU A 378 -9.38 10.36 -2.06
CA LEU A 378 -8.14 10.27 -2.86
C LEU A 378 -8.10 11.19 -4.10
N PRO A 379 -9.19 11.45 -4.86
CA PRO A 379 -9.17 12.39 -6.00
C PRO A 379 -8.64 13.79 -5.66
N GLN A 380 -8.99 14.29 -4.47
CA GLN A 380 -8.51 15.58 -4.00
C GLN A 380 -7.00 15.55 -3.75
N LEU A 381 -6.49 14.48 -3.12
CA LEU A 381 -5.06 14.31 -2.87
C LEU A 381 -4.26 14.18 -4.15
N ILE A 382 -4.76 13.44 -5.14
CA ILE A 382 -4.14 13.31 -6.47
C ILE A 382 -3.95 14.70 -7.08
N LYS A 383 -5.02 15.53 -7.10
CA LYS A 383 -4.93 16.90 -7.65
C LYS A 383 -4.02 17.81 -6.81
N GLN A 384 -4.09 17.73 -5.48
CA GLN A 384 -3.20 18.51 -4.61
C GLN A 384 -1.74 18.06 -4.65
N ALA A 385 -1.49 16.81 -4.99
CA ALA A 385 -0.15 16.31 -5.26
C ALA A 385 0.36 16.77 -6.61
N GLY A 386 -0.44 17.44 -7.45
CA GLY A 386 -0.06 17.88 -8.80
C GLY A 386 -0.14 16.78 -9.85
N LEU A 387 -0.91 15.72 -9.60
CA LEU A 387 -1.24 14.67 -10.54
C LEU A 387 -2.62 14.92 -11.16
N GLU A 388 -2.91 14.29 -12.29
CA GLU A 388 -4.13 14.54 -13.05
C GLU A 388 -5.00 13.29 -13.24
N TYR A 389 -4.34 12.12 -13.25
CA TYR A 389 -4.91 10.86 -13.68
C TYR A 389 -4.75 9.76 -12.62
N PHE A 390 -5.57 8.72 -12.72
CA PHE A 390 -5.53 7.56 -11.84
C PHE A 390 -5.64 6.24 -12.62
N PHE A 391 -4.77 5.28 -12.30
CA PHE A 391 -4.74 3.95 -12.89
C PHE A 391 -4.80 2.84 -11.81
N THR A 392 -5.60 1.81 -12.06
CA THR A 392 -5.65 0.56 -11.28
C THR A 392 -6.22 -0.60 -12.10
N ILE A 393 -6.04 -1.84 -11.66
CA ILE A 393 -6.81 -3.00 -12.14
C ILE A 393 -7.65 -3.67 -11.05
N LYS A 394 -7.32 -3.45 -9.76
CA LYS A 394 -7.72 -4.35 -8.68
C LYS A 394 -9.23 -4.38 -8.45
N ILE A 395 -9.94 -3.29 -8.75
CA ILE A 395 -11.41 -3.23 -8.65
C ILE A 395 -12.09 -4.26 -9.57
N GLY A 396 -11.45 -4.68 -10.67
CA GLY A 396 -11.93 -5.74 -11.55
C GLY A 396 -12.03 -7.12 -10.87
N TRP A 397 -11.36 -7.32 -9.73
CA TRP A 397 -11.37 -8.56 -8.94
C TRP A 397 -12.58 -8.68 -7.98
N SER A 398 -13.48 -7.70 -7.99
CA SER A 398 -14.67 -7.70 -7.13
C SER A 398 -15.52 -8.97 -7.33
N GLN A 399 -15.84 -9.63 -6.20
CA GLN A 399 -16.45 -10.97 -6.17
C GLN A 399 -17.88 -11.02 -6.73
N TYR A 400 -18.68 -9.97 -6.52
CA TYR A 400 -20.11 -9.97 -6.89
C TYR A 400 -20.42 -9.05 -8.07
N ASN A 401 -19.82 -7.87 -8.11
CA ASN A 401 -20.16 -6.84 -9.09
C ASN A 401 -18.92 -6.37 -9.88
N ARG A 402 -19.06 -6.28 -11.20
CA ARG A 402 -18.11 -5.54 -12.05
C ARG A 402 -18.53 -4.08 -12.12
N LEU A 403 -17.60 -3.15 -11.86
CA LEU A 403 -17.84 -1.72 -12.09
C LEU A 403 -18.31 -1.49 -13.54
N PRO A 404 -19.31 -0.63 -13.79
CA PRO A 404 -19.87 -0.48 -15.14
C PRO A 404 -18.92 0.18 -16.15
N TYR A 405 -17.80 0.77 -15.69
CA TYR A 405 -16.95 1.64 -16.49
C TYR A 405 -15.47 1.24 -16.36
N ASP A 406 -14.76 1.17 -17.49
CA ASP A 406 -13.29 1.04 -17.50
C ASP A 406 -12.60 2.41 -17.63
N SER A 407 -13.19 3.42 -18.28
CA SER A 407 -12.75 4.83 -18.25
C SER A 407 -13.84 5.77 -17.72
N PHE A 408 -13.52 6.64 -16.76
CA PHE A 408 -14.50 7.51 -16.12
C PHE A 408 -13.86 8.67 -15.34
N TRP A 409 -14.64 9.70 -15.04
CA TRP A 409 -14.28 10.73 -14.06
C TRP A 409 -14.55 10.22 -12.65
N TRP A 410 -13.52 10.00 -11.85
CA TRP A 410 -13.69 9.68 -10.44
C TRP A 410 -13.82 10.97 -9.63
N GLN A 411 -14.98 11.15 -9.00
CA GLN A 411 -15.29 12.31 -8.18
C GLN A 411 -15.07 12.00 -6.69
N GLY A 412 -14.17 12.76 -6.07
CA GLY A 412 -13.90 12.74 -4.65
C GLY A 412 -15.02 13.35 -3.82
N ILE A 413 -14.96 13.15 -2.51
CA ILE A 413 -15.99 13.58 -1.54
C ILE A 413 -16.22 15.11 -1.54
N ASP A 414 -15.20 15.89 -1.86
CA ASP A 414 -15.22 17.35 -1.98
C ASP A 414 -15.75 17.84 -3.34
N GLY A 415 -15.90 16.94 -4.30
CA GLY A 415 -16.29 17.22 -5.69
C GLY A 415 -15.13 17.31 -6.67
N THR A 416 -13.88 17.19 -6.23
CA THR A 416 -12.71 17.13 -7.13
C THR A 416 -12.81 15.92 -8.05
N ARG A 417 -12.41 16.06 -9.31
CA ARG A 417 -12.43 14.97 -10.30
C ARG A 417 -11.04 14.67 -10.85
N VAL A 418 -10.77 13.37 -11.01
CA VAL A 418 -9.59 12.83 -11.70
C VAL A 418 -10.05 11.88 -12.79
N LEU A 419 -9.41 11.92 -13.95
CA LEU A 419 -9.72 10.95 -15.01
C LEU A 419 -9.07 9.62 -14.64
N THR A 420 -9.88 8.57 -14.60
CA THR A 420 -9.51 7.23 -14.15
C THR A 420 -9.65 6.23 -15.28
N HIS A 421 -8.66 5.33 -15.42
CA HIS A 421 -8.70 4.21 -16.34
C HIS A 421 -8.36 2.91 -15.62
N PHE A 422 -9.22 1.91 -15.77
CA PHE A 422 -8.98 0.53 -15.38
C PHE A 422 -8.55 -0.25 -16.62
N SER A 423 -7.36 -0.86 -16.60
CA SER A 423 -6.97 -1.70 -17.75
C SER A 423 -7.96 -2.87 -17.88
N PRO A 424 -8.57 -3.09 -19.05
CA PRO A 424 -9.50 -4.19 -19.28
C PRO A 424 -8.79 -5.49 -19.71
N THR A 425 -7.46 -5.53 -19.65
CA THR A 425 -6.65 -6.69 -20.07
C THR A 425 -7.03 -7.93 -19.26
N PRO A 426 -7.48 -9.02 -19.89
CA PRO A 426 -8.06 -10.17 -19.19
C PRO A 426 -7.06 -10.89 -18.30
N GLU A 427 -7.49 -11.25 -17.08
CA GLU A 427 -6.82 -12.25 -16.26
C GLU A 427 -7.33 -13.66 -16.61
N ILE A 428 -6.42 -14.61 -16.79
CA ILE A 428 -6.77 -15.96 -17.26
C ILE A 428 -7.56 -16.70 -16.17
N GLY A 429 -8.69 -17.30 -16.56
CA GLY A 429 -9.54 -18.05 -15.63
C GLY A 429 -10.53 -17.19 -14.85
N SER A 430 -10.54 -15.87 -15.05
CA SER A 430 -11.57 -14.97 -14.53
C SER A 430 -12.41 -14.37 -15.66
N ALA A 431 -13.71 -14.16 -15.40
CA ALA A 431 -14.62 -13.54 -16.37
C ALA A 431 -14.50 -12.01 -16.40
N TYR A 432 -14.04 -11.39 -15.30
CA TYR A 432 -14.07 -9.94 -15.11
C TYR A 432 -12.79 -9.35 -14.52
N ALA A 433 -11.91 -10.18 -13.96
CA ALA A 433 -10.66 -9.69 -13.41
C ALA A 433 -9.71 -9.27 -14.54
N SER A 434 -8.96 -8.23 -14.24
CA SER A 434 -7.93 -7.70 -15.11
C SER A 434 -6.54 -8.01 -14.58
N THR A 435 -5.54 -7.90 -15.45
CA THR A 435 -4.13 -8.13 -15.14
C THR A 435 -3.26 -6.94 -15.56
N TYR A 436 -2.19 -6.68 -14.80
CA TYR A 436 -1.05 -5.86 -15.25
C TYR A 436 0.13 -6.73 -15.71
N ASN A 437 -0.01 -8.06 -15.62
CA ASN A 437 1.00 -9.05 -15.98
C ASN A 437 0.76 -9.60 -17.40
N ALA A 438 0.32 -8.75 -18.33
CA ALA A 438 0.01 -9.18 -19.69
C ALA A 438 1.26 -9.78 -20.36
N LYS A 439 1.06 -10.84 -21.14
CA LYS A 439 2.16 -11.53 -21.84
C LYS A 439 2.40 -10.99 -23.26
N ALA A 440 1.75 -9.87 -23.59
CA ALA A 440 1.78 -9.24 -24.91
C ALA A 440 1.53 -10.25 -26.05
N THR A 441 0.59 -11.17 -25.83
CA THR A 441 0.14 -12.12 -26.85
C THR A 441 -1.00 -11.53 -27.69
N PRO A 442 -1.33 -12.11 -28.86
CA PRO A 442 -2.54 -11.75 -29.59
C PRO A 442 -3.82 -11.91 -28.78
N GLU A 443 -3.86 -12.85 -27.83
CA GLU A 443 -4.98 -13.03 -26.90
C GLU A 443 -5.12 -11.83 -25.96
N ASP A 444 -4.01 -11.37 -25.37
CA ASP A 444 -3.99 -10.21 -24.48
C ASP A 444 -4.45 -8.95 -25.24
N VAL A 445 -3.84 -8.65 -26.39
CA VAL A 445 -4.13 -7.43 -27.16
C VAL A 445 -5.59 -7.40 -27.64
N LEU A 446 -6.07 -8.50 -28.24
CA LEU A 446 -7.46 -8.59 -28.68
C LEU A 446 -8.43 -8.60 -27.48
N GLY A 447 -8.02 -9.25 -26.39
CA GLY A 447 -8.77 -9.35 -25.14
C GLY A 447 -8.97 -8.00 -24.46
N THR A 448 -7.91 -7.19 -24.33
CA THR A 448 -7.95 -5.82 -23.80
C THR A 448 -9.00 -4.99 -24.55
N TRP A 449 -8.95 -5.01 -25.89
CA TRP A 449 -9.97 -4.33 -26.68
C TRP A 449 -11.36 -4.94 -26.48
N THR A 450 -11.49 -6.27 -26.54
CA THR A 450 -12.78 -6.97 -26.45
C THR A 450 -13.48 -6.76 -25.10
N ASN A 451 -12.73 -6.67 -24.00
CA ASN A 451 -13.24 -6.48 -22.65
C ASN A 451 -13.61 -5.04 -22.31
N PHE A 452 -13.03 -4.05 -23.00
CA PHE A 452 -13.32 -2.64 -22.80
C PHE A 452 -14.81 -2.32 -23.00
N ARG A 453 -15.48 -1.68 -22.05
CA ARG A 453 -16.94 -1.52 -22.07
C ARG A 453 -17.40 -0.36 -22.94
N GLN A 454 -16.70 0.77 -22.87
CA GLN A 454 -17.12 2.04 -23.50
C GLN A 454 -16.78 2.14 -25.00
N LYS A 455 -16.95 1.05 -25.77
CA LYS A 455 -16.71 1.05 -27.23
C LYS A 455 -17.67 1.97 -28.00
N ASP A 456 -18.86 2.19 -27.45
CA ASP A 456 -19.92 3.04 -28.00
C ASP A 456 -19.63 4.54 -27.86
N LEU A 457 -18.59 4.93 -27.11
CA LEU A 457 -18.11 6.31 -27.06
C LEU A 457 -17.32 6.73 -28.31
N SER A 458 -17.17 5.83 -29.29
CA SER A 458 -16.56 6.16 -30.58
C SER A 458 -17.40 7.22 -31.30
N HIS A 459 -16.82 8.39 -31.58
CA HIS A 459 -17.49 9.53 -32.22
C HIS A 459 -16.54 10.23 -33.20
N ASP A 460 -17.07 10.87 -34.27
CA ASP A 460 -16.29 11.58 -35.30
C ASP A 460 -15.08 10.80 -35.86
N ASP A 461 -15.25 9.50 -36.10
CA ASP A 461 -14.19 8.58 -36.56
C ASP A 461 -13.00 8.41 -35.57
N VAL A 462 -13.23 8.70 -34.28
CA VAL A 462 -12.23 8.52 -33.20
C VAL A 462 -12.69 7.39 -32.27
N THR A 463 -11.92 6.31 -32.25
CA THR A 463 -12.09 5.19 -31.31
C THR A 463 -11.28 5.46 -30.03
N PRO A 464 -11.84 5.25 -28.83
CA PRO A 464 -11.10 5.40 -27.58
C PRO A 464 -9.83 4.54 -27.54
N PRO A 465 -8.66 5.07 -27.15
CA PRO A 465 -7.49 4.24 -26.89
C PRO A 465 -7.72 3.42 -25.62
N VAL A 466 -7.04 2.27 -25.51
CA VAL A 466 -7.01 1.44 -24.29
C VAL A 466 -5.59 1.14 -23.86
N LEU A 467 -5.36 1.01 -22.56
CA LEU A 467 -4.02 0.77 -22.00
C LEU A 467 -3.85 -0.70 -21.58
N MET A 468 -2.73 -1.29 -21.96
CA MET A 468 -2.27 -2.61 -21.51
C MET A 468 -0.89 -2.47 -20.85
N ALA A 469 -0.78 -2.87 -19.58
CA ALA A 469 0.52 -3.06 -18.93
C ALA A 469 1.00 -4.50 -19.20
N PHE A 470 2.25 -4.67 -19.61
CA PHE A 470 2.82 -5.99 -19.92
C PHE A 470 4.15 -6.21 -19.21
N GLY A 471 4.43 -7.46 -18.89
CA GLY A 471 5.62 -7.89 -18.15
C GLY A 471 5.29 -8.89 -17.06
N TYR A 472 6.32 -9.50 -16.48
CA TYR A 472 6.17 -10.27 -15.24
C TYR A 472 6.34 -9.34 -14.04
N GLY A 473 5.32 -9.29 -13.19
CA GLY A 473 5.26 -8.49 -11.97
C GLY A 473 5.17 -9.34 -10.71
N ASP A 474 4.58 -8.77 -9.66
CA ASP A 474 4.44 -9.27 -8.28
C ASP A 474 5.82 -9.36 -7.60
N GLY A 475 6.75 -10.15 -8.15
CA GLY A 475 8.14 -10.26 -7.68
C GLY A 475 9.20 -9.70 -8.63
N GLY A 476 8.80 -8.87 -9.59
CA GLY A 476 9.66 -8.33 -10.65
C GLY A 476 9.90 -9.30 -11.81
N GLY A 477 11.01 -9.12 -12.52
CA GLY A 477 11.32 -9.81 -13.78
C GLY A 477 11.08 -8.91 -14.98
N GLY A 478 9.92 -8.27 -15.05
CA GLY A 478 9.56 -7.30 -16.08
C GLY A 478 9.32 -7.92 -17.46
N PRO A 479 9.30 -7.09 -18.52
CA PRO A 479 9.07 -7.55 -19.88
C PRO A 479 10.16 -8.47 -20.42
N THR A 480 9.76 -9.53 -21.13
CA THR A 480 10.69 -10.42 -21.82
C THR A 480 10.95 -9.99 -23.26
N ARG A 481 12.03 -10.50 -23.83
CA ARG A 481 12.31 -10.34 -25.26
C ARG A 481 11.14 -10.75 -26.16
N GLU A 482 10.51 -11.88 -25.87
CA GLU A 482 9.39 -12.40 -26.65
C GLU A 482 8.20 -11.44 -26.66
N MET A 483 7.90 -10.81 -25.51
CA MET A 483 6.85 -9.79 -25.42
C MET A 483 7.14 -8.60 -26.34
N LEU A 484 8.38 -8.09 -26.32
CA LEU A 484 8.80 -6.96 -27.15
C LEU A 484 8.75 -7.30 -28.65
N GLU A 485 9.19 -8.50 -29.02
CA GLU A 485 9.11 -9.01 -30.39
C GLU A 485 7.66 -9.18 -30.87
N ASN A 486 6.78 -9.68 -30.01
CA ASN A 486 5.35 -9.81 -30.32
C ASN A 486 4.69 -8.43 -30.53
N LEU A 487 4.96 -7.45 -29.67
CA LEU A 487 4.42 -6.09 -29.81
C LEU A 487 4.91 -5.43 -31.11
N HIS A 488 6.19 -5.60 -31.45
CA HIS A 488 6.73 -5.12 -32.72
C HIS A 488 5.98 -5.71 -33.92
N GLU A 489 5.77 -7.03 -33.91
CA GLU A 489 5.07 -7.73 -34.98
C GLU A 489 3.57 -7.35 -35.04
N MET A 490 2.95 -7.08 -33.89
CA MET A 490 1.52 -6.78 -33.79
C MET A 490 1.13 -5.33 -34.12
N LYS A 491 2.10 -4.44 -34.35
CA LYS A 491 1.87 -2.99 -34.55
C LYS A 491 0.73 -2.66 -35.52
N ALA A 492 0.65 -3.39 -36.63
CA ALA A 492 -0.41 -3.26 -37.63
C ALA A 492 -0.82 -4.64 -38.17
N PHE A 493 -1.18 -5.55 -37.26
CA PHE A 493 -1.51 -6.93 -37.63
C PHE A 493 -2.97 -7.11 -38.04
N PRO A 494 -3.27 -7.90 -39.09
CA PRO A 494 -4.63 -8.15 -39.54
C PRO A 494 -5.56 -8.67 -38.43
N ALA A 495 -6.73 -8.03 -38.29
CA ALA A 495 -7.77 -8.39 -37.33
C ALA A 495 -7.39 -8.28 -35.83
N LEU A 496 -6.26 -7.64 -35.51
CA LEU A 496 -5.94 -7.18 -34.16
C LEU A 496 -6.08 -5.66 -34.07
N PRO A 497 -6.32 -5.08 -32.88
CA PRO A 497 -6.11 -3.67 -32.64
C PRO A 497 -4.68 -3.24 -33.04
N GLY A 498 -4.53 -2.02 -33.54
CA GLY A 498 -3.22 -1.41 -33.69
C GLY A 498 -2.54 -1.36 -32.32
N THR A 499 -1.28 -1.78 -32.26
CA THR A 499 -0.54 -1.85 -30.98
C THR A 499 0.64 -0.91 -31.03
N GLN A 500 0.79 -0.08 -30.00
CA GLN A 500 1.91 0.85 -29.89
C GLN A 500 2.49 0.81 -28.49
N GLN A 501 3.81 0.80 -28.37
CA GLN A 501 4.46 1.03 -27.08
C GLN A 501 4.46 2.52 -26.77
N GLY A 502 4.16 2.91 -25.52
CA GLY A 502 4.04 4.32 -25.19
C GLY A 502 3.94 4.65 -23.71
N ASN A 503 4.05 5.95 -23.45
CA ASN A 503 3.98 6.59 -22.15
C ASN A 503 2.55 6.58 -21.60
N VAL A 504 2.39 6.30 -20.30
CA VAL A 504 1.08 6.25 -19.65
C VAL A 504 0.44 7.63 -19.59
N GLY A 505 1.23 8.67 -19.31
CA GLY A 505 0.76 10.06 -19.31
C GLY A 505 0.21 10.48 -20.69
N ASP A 506 0.88 10.12 -21.77
CA ASP A 506 0.40 10.42 -23.13
C ASP A 506 -0.89 9.67 -23.49
N PHE A 507 -1.02 8.40 -23.07
CA PHE A 507 -2.27 7.67 -23.18
C PHE A 507 -3.44 8.40 -22.51
N PHE A 508 -3.25 8.89 -21.27
CA PHE A 508 -4.32 9.59 -20.56
C PHE A 508 -4.68 10.93 -21.22
N ARG A 509 -3.69 11.69 -21.71
CA ARG A 509 -3.93 12.92 -22.46
C ARG A 509 -4.72 12.66 -23.74
N GLU A 510 -4.39 11.58 -24.45
CA GLU A 510 -5.13 11.15 -25.64
C GLU A 510 -6.57 10.76 -25.27
N LEU A 511 -6.76 9.95 -24.23
CA LEU A 511 -8.08 9.53 -23.73
C LEU A 511 -8.94 10.74 -23.34
N GLU A 512 -8.36 11.69 -22.60
CA GLU A 512 -9.03 12.92 -22.18
C GLU A 512 -9.44 13.78 -23.39
N ALA A 513 -8.50 14.02 -24.32
CA ALA A 513 -8.74 14.85 -25.50
C ALA A 513 -9.78 14.26 -26.46
N THR A 514 -9.85 12.93 -26.55
CA THR A 514 -10.73 12.23 -27.50
C THR A 514 -12.10 11.90 -26.92
N THR A 515 -12.16 11.49 -25.65
CA THR A 515 -13.38 10.92 -25.05
C THR A 515 -13.83 11.60 -23.76
N GLY A 516 -12.98 12.45 -23.16
CA GLY A 516 -13.17 13.00 -21.81
C GLY A 516 -14.54 13.65 -21.57
N ASP A 517 -15.07 14.36 -22.57
CA ASP A 517 -16.38 15.04 -22.51
C ASP A 517 -17.58 14.08 -22.44
N PHE A 518 -17.39 12.82 -22.86
CA PHE A 518 -18.44 11.79 -22.91
C PHE A 518 -18.32 10.75 -21.80
N LEU A 519 -17.25 10.79 -21.02
CA LEU A 519 -17.00 9.81 -19.96
C LEU A 519 -17.99 9.99 -18.79
N PRO A 520 -18.50 8.87 -18.22
CA PRO A 520 -19.36 8.91 -17.06
C PRO A 520 -18.59 9.37 -15.81
N THR A 521 -19.31 9.80 -14.77
CA THR A 521 -18.73 10.13 -13.47
C THR A 521 -19.06 9.04 -12.45
N TRP A 522 -18.06 8.52 -11.74
CA TRP A 522 -18.23 7.72 -10.52
C TRP A 522 -18.08 8.61 -9.30
N ASN A 523 -19.11 8.72 -8.47
CA ASN A 523 -19.09 9.54 -7.26
C ASN A 523 -19.22 8.63 -6.02
N GLY A 524 -18.09 8.36 -5.37
CA GLY A 524 -18.03 7.48 -4.21
C GLY A 524 -16.65 6.84 -4.05
N GLU A 525 -16.50 6.04 -3.00
CA GLU A 525 -15.36 5.13 -2.84
C GLU A 525 -15.31 4.12 -3.99
N LEU A 526 -14.12 3.61 -4.28
CA LEU A 526 -13.92 2.44 -5.13
C LEU A 526 -13.70 1.25 -4.19
N TYR A 527 -14.81 0.72 -3.68
CA TYR A 527 -14.81 -0.41 -2.76
C TYR A 527 -14.46 -1.70 -3.50
N LEU A 528 -13.41 -2.39 -3.06
CA LEU A 528 -13.05 -3.71 -3.56
C LEU A 528 -13.89 -4.77 -2.85
N GLU A 529 -14.68 -5.53 -3.60
CA GLU A 529 -15.53 -6.59 -3.04
C GLU A 529 -14.77 -7.90 -2.79
N TYR A 530 -13.51 -7.78 -2.36
CA TYR A 530 -12.57 -8.88 -2.15
C TYR A 530 -11.47 -8.45 -1.17
N HIS A 531 -10.71 -9.41 -0.64
CA HIS A 531 -9.63 -9.16 0.32
C HIS A 531 -10.09 -8.40 1.58
N ARG A 532 -11.31 -8.64 2.08
CA ARG A 532 -11.88 -7.87 3.21
C ARG A 532 -11.23 -8.20 4.55
N GLY A 533 -10.61 -9.36 4.63
CA GLY A 533 -9.87 -9.83 5.79
C GLY A 533 -8.62 -9.02 6.11
N THR A 534 -8.10 -8.28 5.12
CA THR A 534 -6.97 -7.35 5.24
C THR A 534 -7.18 -6.23 6.25
N TYR A 535 -8.43 -5.90 6.59
CA TYR A 535 -8.70 -4.86 7.58
C TYR A 535 -8.39 -5.31 9.03
N THR A 536 -8.24 -6.61 9.26
CA THR A 536 -8.15 -7.18 10.61
C THR A 536 -6.88 -7.99 10.87
N THR A 537 -6.40 -8.80 9.91
CA THR A 537 -5.20 -9.64 10.08
C THR A 537 -3.94 -8.80 10.44
N GLN A 538 -2.97 -9.38 11.15
CA GLN A 538 -1.75 -8.69 11.61
C GLN A 538 -2.06 -7.42 12.42
N SER A 539 -2.94 -7.58 13.40
CA SER A 539 -3.42 -6.53 14.32
C SER A 539 -2.26 -5.75 14.99
N ARG A 540 -1.16 -6.43 15.34
CA ARG A 540 0.02 -5.75 15.94
C ARG A 540 0.66 -4.75 14.97
N ASN A 541 0.79 -5.11 13.70
CA ASN A 541 1.37 -4.27 12.66
C ASN A 541 0.50 -3.01 12.45
N LYS A 542 -0.81 -3.20 12.34
CA LYS A 542 -1.81 -2.12 12.23
C LYS A 542 -1.80 -1.17 13.43
N ARG A 543 -1.66 -1.71 14.63
CA ARG A 543 -1.50 -0.92 15.86
C ARG A 543 -0.20 -0.13 15.86
N ALA A 544 0.93 -0.77 15.52
CA ALA A 544 2.21 -0.10 15.44
C ALA A 544 2.17 1.06 14.44
N ASN A 545 1.58 0.86 13.26
CA ASN A 545 1.36 1.93 12.28
C ASN A 545 0.61 3.12 12.91
N ARG A 546 -0.59 2.90 13.46
CA ARG A 546 -1.39 4.01 13.98
C ARG A 546 -0.70 4.74 15.14
N LYS A 547 -0.03 4.02 16.04
CA LYS A 547 0.70 4.64 17.14
C LYS A 547 1.91 5.44 16.64
N SER A 548 2.60 4.96 15.61
CA SER A 548 3.69 5.70 14.97
C SER A 548 3.20 6.96 14.25
N GLU A 549 2.05 6.93 13.58
CA GLU A 549 1.45 8.10 12.93
C GLU A 549 1.19 9.23 13.92
N PHE A 550 0.51 8.95 15.04
CA PHE A 550 0.25 9.96 16.07
C PHE A 550 1.52 10.40 16.79
N LEU A 551 2.45 9.49 17.07
CA LEU A 551 3.69 9.85 17.73
C LEU A 551 4.58 10.76 16.86
N LEU A 552 4.62 10.55 15.54
CA LEU A 552 5.33 11.44 14.62
C LEU A 552 4.62 12.77 14.44
N HIS A 553 3.28 12.77 14.40
CA HIS A 553 2.49 14.00 14.43
C HIS A 553 2.85 14.87 15.64
N ASP A 554 2.91 14.28 16.84
CA ASP A 554 3.26 14.98 18.07
C ASP A 554 4.71 15.47 18.05
N ALA A 555 5.63 14.63 17.58
CA ALA A 555 7.04 14.96 17.47
C ALA A 555 7.26 16.17 16.55
N GLU A 556 6.58 16.23 15.40
CA GLU A 556 6.68 17.35 14.48
C GLU A 556 6.07 18.63 15.04
N PHE A 557 4.89 18.54 15.66
CA PHE A 557 4.23 19.68 16.32
C PHE A 557 5.14 20.27 17.41
N LEU A 558 5.61 19.42 18.33
CA LEU A 558 6.45 19.84 19.44
C LEU A 558 7.79 20.39 18.95
N ALA A 559 8.44 19.73 17.99
CA ALA A 559 9.70 20.21 17.42
C ALA A 559 9.52 21.53 16.66
N ALA A 560 8.42 21.70 15.93
CA ALA A 560 8.08 22.97 15.26
C ALA A 560 7.91 24.08 16.30
N GLN A 561 7.13 23.84 17.37
CA GLN A 561 6.93 24.81 18.44
C GLN A 561 8.25 25.15 19.16
N ALA A 562 9.06 24.14 19.49
CA ALA A 562 10.36 24.32 20.14
C ALA A 562 11.30 25.16 19.27
N SER A 563 11.36 24.90 17.96
CA SER A 563 12.21 25.65 17.03
C SER A 563 11.83 27.14 16.90
N LEU A 564 10.55 27.48 17.16
CA LEU A 564 10.08 28.86 17.14
C LEU A 564 10.36 29.61 18.44
N LEU A 565 10.35 28.91 19.59
CA LEU A 565 10.47 29.50 20.92
C LEU A 565 11.90 29.47 21.47
N ASP A 566 12.71 28.52 21.04
CA ASP A 566 14.11 28.36 21.46
C ASP A 566 15.03 28.37 20.24
N ALA A 567 15.74 29.47 20.03
CA ALA A 567 16.69 29.63 18.93
C ALA A 567 17.88 28.65 18.99
N SER A 568 18.11 27.97 20.12
CA SER A 568 19.13 26.92 20.24
C SER A 568 18.64 25.53 19.82
N TYR A 569 17.32 25.35 19.68
CA TYR A 569 16.74 24.09 19.25
C TYR A 569 16.73 23.97 17.72
N SER A 570 17.28 22.87 17.20
CA SER A 570 17.27 22.57 15.77
C SER A 570 16.21 21.51 15.46
N TYR A 571 15.32 21.81 14.52
CA TYR A 571 14.33 20.86 14.02
C TYR A 571 15.04 19.65 13.37
N PRO A 572 14.79 18.40 13.82
CA PRO A 572 15.52 17.22 13.37
C PRO A 572 14.98 16.67 12.03
N GLN A 573 15.09 17.47 10.95
CA GLN A 573 14.50 17.18 9.64
C GLN A 573 14.88 15.79 9.11
N GLU A 574 16.17 15.45 9.05
CA GLU A 574 16.64 14.18 8.47
C GLU A 574 16.12 12.95 9.22
N ALA A 575 16.08 13.02 10.56
CA ALA A 575 15.61 11.92 11.39
C ALA A 575 14.09 11.70 11.24
N LEU A 576 13.31 12.80 11.22
CA LEU A 576 11.87 12.73 11.01
C LEU A 576 11.53 12.27 9.59
N GLN A 577 12.26 12.72 8.58
CA GLN A 577 12.10 12.24 7.21
C GLN A 577 12.34 10.73 7.12
N HIS A 578 13.43 10.22 7.70
CA HIS A 578 13.72 8.78 7.73
C HIS A 578 12.62 7.98 8.44
N ALA A 579 12.11 8.48 9.58
CA ALA A 579 10.99 7.84 10.27
C ALA A 579 9.71 7.80 9.41
N TRP A 580 9.41 8.87 8.66
CA TRP A 580 8.29 8.88 7.71
C TRP A 580 8.51 7.98 6.49
N GLU A 581 9.74 7.88 5.98
CA GLU A 581 10.10 6.92 4.92
C GLU A 581 9.83 5.48 5.40
N LEU A 582 10.16 5.14 6.66
CA LEU A 582 9.86 3.83 7.26
C LEU A 582 8.36 3.59 7.50
N VAL A 583 7.62 4.60 7.96
CA VAL A 583 6.14 4.48 8.09
C VAL A 583 5.52 4.24 6.72
N CYS A 584 5.89 5.05 5.72
CA CYS A 584 5.37 4.94 4.36
C CYS A 584 5.77 3.60 3.70
N LEU A 585 6.97 3.10 3.97
CA LEU A 585 7.41 1.78 3.52
C LEU A 585 6.51 0.68 4.09
N ASN A 586 6.25 0.70 5.40
CA ASN A 586 5.41 -0.31 6.06
C ASN A 586 3.92 -0.20 5.72
N GLN A 587 3.52 0.86 5.02
CA GLN A 587 2.17 1.06 4.46
C GLN A 587 2.00 0.49 3.05
N PHE A 588 3.00 -0.20 2.53
CA PHE A 588 2.86 -0.96 1.30
C PHE A 588 1.67 -1.93 1.37
N HIS A 589 1.00 -2.14 0.24
CA HIS A 589 -0.28 -2.87 0.16
C HIS A 589 -0.21 -4.37 0.49
N ASP A 590 0.96 -4.96 0.73
CA ASP A 590 1.04 -6.29 1.35
C ASP A 590 1.57 -6.30 2.78
N ILE A 591 2.23 -5.22 3.21
CA ILE A 591 2.75 -5.10 4.59
C ILE A 591 1.62 -4.69 5.54
N ILE A 592 1.04 -3.51 5.37
CA ILE A 592 0.00 -3.02 6.31
C ILE A 592 -1.29 -3.84 6.26
N PRO A 593 -1.74 -4.37 5.10
CA PRO A 593 -2.90 -5.26 5.02
C PRO A 593 -2.70 -6.59 5.73
N GLY A 594 -1.45 -7.00 5.97
CA GLY A 594 -1.15 -8.18 6.78
C GLY A 594 -1.14 -9.48 5.97
N THR A 595 -0.61 -9.41 4.75
CA THR A 595 -0.68 -10.44 3.71
C THR A 595 0.70 -10.97 3.25
N SER A 596 1.73 -10.78 4.07
CA SER A 596 3.12 -11.20 3.83
C SER A 596 3.56 -12.36 4.74
N ILE A 597 4.71 -12.97 4.44
CA ILE A 597 5.29 -14.01 5.30
C ILE A 597 5.72 -13.46 6.67
N HIS A 598 5.85 -14.35 7.65
CA HIS A 598 6.21 -14.02 9.04
C HIS A 598 7.42 -13.08 9.16
N ASP A 599 8.50 -13.35 8.40
CA ASP A 599 9.75 -12.60 8.47
C ASP A 599 9.57 -11.11 8.13
N VAL A 600 8.60 -10.76 7.29
CA VAL A 600 8.26 -9.37 6.97
C VAL A 600 7.74 -8.64 8.22
N TYR A 601 6.96 -9.31 9.06
CA TYR A 601 6.44 -8.73 10.31
C TYR A 601 7.48 -8.70 11.43
N VAL A 602 8.46 -9.60 11.41
CA VAL A 602 9.64 -9.48 12.29
C VAL A 602 10.44 -8.23 11.91
N GLU A 603 10.65 -8.00 10.62
CA GLU A 603 11.38 -6.83 10.11
C GLU A 603 10.60 -5.52 10.36
N SER A 604 9.29 -5.48 10.06
CA SER A 604 8.47 -4.28 10.28
C SER A 604 8.39 -3.89 11.76
N GLN A 605 8.33 -4.87 12.69
CA GLN A 605 8.37 -4.59 14.13
C GLN A 605 9.67 -3.90 14.56
N GLN A 606 10.82 -4.27 13.97
CA GLN A 606 12.09 -3.61 14.24
C GLN A 606 12.08 -2.17 13.72
N GLN A 607 11.54 -1.95 12.52
CA GLN A 607 11.41 -0.62 11.92
C GLN A 607 10.46 0.28 12.73
N TYR A 608 9.33 -0.24 13.22
CA TYR A 608 8.44 0.50 14.12
C TYR A 608 9.08 0.84 15.46
N ALA A 609 9.96 -0.03 15.98
CA ALA A 609 10.74 0.29 17.17
C ALA A 609 11.72 1.45 16.91
N GLU A 610 12.41 1.45 15.76
CA GLU A 610 13.28 2.56 15.34
C GLU A 610 12.50 3.88 15.18
N ILE A 611 11.34 3.85 14.51
CA ILE A 611 10.44 5.01 14.39
C ILE A 611 10.08 5.56 15.77
N ARG A 612 9.72 4.67 16.71
CA ARG A 612 9.38 5.05 18.08
C ARG A 612 10.55 5.70 18.79
N GLU A 613 11.77 5.18 18.66
CA GLU A 613 12.97 5.76 19.26
C GLU A 613 13.23 7.19 18.75
N ILE A 614 13.16 7.40 17.43
CA ILE A 614 13.33 8.71 16.80
C ILE A 614 12.28 9.70 17.30
N ALA A 615 11.01 9.29 17.29
CA ALA A 615 9.90 10.17 17.62
C ALA A 615 9.86 10.51 19.11
N VAL A 616 10.06 9.53 20.01
CA VAL A 616 10.19 9.79 21.47
C VAL A 616 11.36 10.71 21.75
N SER A 617 12.54 10.45 21.16
CA SER A 617 13.70 11.32 21.36
C SER A 617 13.46 12.75 20.87
N THR A 618 12.69 12.91 19.80
CA THR A 618 12.31 14.23 19.26
C THR A 618 11.34 14.94 20.20
N CYS A 619 10.30 14.26 20.68
CA CYS A 619 9.36 14.78 21.68
C CYS A 619 10.09 15.21 22.95
N ASP A 620 10.95 14.35 23.52
CA ASP A 620 11.70 14.64 24.75
C ASP A 620 12.61 15.85 24.57
N GLY A 621 13.32 15.94 23.44
CA GLY A 621 14.17 17.07 23.11
C GLY A 621 13.38 18.38 22.99
N ALA A 622 12.22 18.33 22.31
CA ALA A 622 11.34 19.48 22.14
C ALA A 622 10.71 19.93 23.47
N LEU A 623 10.16 19.00 24.24
CA LEU A 623 9.54 19.26 25.56
C LEU A 623 10.55 19.86 26.54
N LYS A 624 11.80 19.37 26.52
CA LYS A 624 12.90 19.95 27.30
C LYS A 624 13.17 21.41 26.93
N ALA A 625 13.23 21.73 25.64
CA ALA A 625 13.41 23.11 25.17
C ALA A 625 12.22 23.99 25.59
N LEU A 626 10.99 23.49 25.44
CA LEU A 626 9.76 24.19 25.80
C LEU A 626 9.64 24.45 27.32
N ALA A 627 10.09 23.51 28.17
CA ALA A 627 10.10 23.69 29.62
C ALA A 627 10.99 24.87 30.06
N GLY A 628 12.07 25.12 29.33
CA GLY A 628 12.95 26.28 29.52
C GLY A 628 12.29 27.62 29.17
N GLN A 629 11.24 27.64 28.34
CA GLN A 629 10.60 28.85 27.85
C GLN A 629 9.24 29.16 28.50
N ILE A 630 8.38 28.14 28.67
CA ILE A 630 7.00 28.30 29.15
C ILE A 630 6.95 28.39 30.69
N GLY A 631 7.84 27.66 31.36
CA GLY A 631 7.99 27.64 32.81
C GLY A 631 6.93 26.80 33.53
N GLY A 632 7.38 25.98 34.49
CA GLY A 632 6.57 25.01 35.22
C GLY A 632 7.35 23.72 35.45
N GLU A 633 7.13 23.06 36.58
CA GLU A 633 7.73 21.74 36.88
C GLU A 633 7.21 20.65 35.94
N PHE A 634 5.99 20.82 35.44
CA PHE A 634 5.36 19.92 34.49
C PHE A 634 4.84 20.69 33.28
N LEU A 635 4.82 20.02 32.13
CA LEU A 635 4.10 20.47 30.95
C LEU A 635 2.93 19.52 30.72
N LEU A 636 1.76 20.11 30.52
CA LEU A 636 0.56 19.43 30.03
C LEU A 636 0.33 19.88 28.59
N VAL A 637 0.31 18.93 27.67
CA VAL A 637 0.22 19.20 26.23
C VAL A 637 -1.10 18.70 25.67
N ASN A 638 -1.77 19.56 24.92
CA ASN A 638 -2.81 19.15 23.98
C ASN A 638 -2.24 19.16 22.57
N PRO A 639 -1.92 17.99 22.00
CA PRO A 639 -1.36 17.91 20.66
C PRO A 639 -2.41 18.02 19.55
N THR A 640 -3.72 18.14 19.86
CA THR A 640 -4.78 18.01 18.86
C THR A 640 -5.44 19.34 18.45
N SER A 641 -6.21 19.30 17.35
CA SER A 641 -7.01 20.43 16.85
C SER A 641 -8.26 20.75 17.68
N PHE A 642 -8.55 19.98 18.72
CA PHE A 642 -9.76 20.13 19.52
C PHE A 642 -9.43 20.80 20.85
N GLU A 643 -10.37 21.58 21.38
CA GLU A 643 -10.27 21.98 22.78
C GLU A 643 -10.56 20.77 23.68
N ARG A 644 -9.72 20.54 24.68
CA ARG A 644 -9.72 19.29 25.46
C ARG A 644 -9.96 19.55 26.94
N THR A 645 -10.76 18.70 27.56
CA THR A 645 -11.07 18.72 29.01
C THR A 645 -11.00 17.33 29.64
N ASP A 646 -10.76 16.30 28.83
CA ASP A 646 -10.55 14.92 29.25
C ASP A 646 -9.28 14.76 30.10
N LEU A 647 -9.23 13.63 30.81
CA LEU A 647 -8.18 13.36 31.78
C LEU A 647 -6.84 13.07 31.11
N ALA A 648 -5.78 13.68 31.63
CA ALA A 648 -4.40 13.27 31.33
C ALA A 648 -3.93 12.26 32.38
N PHE A 649 -3.09 11.30 31.96
CA PHE A 649 -2.49 10.33 32.87
C PHE A 649 -1.00 10.59 33.05
N TRP A 650 -0.58 10.76 34.30
CA TRP A 650 0.83 10.84 34.66
C TRP A 650 1.25 9.55 35.37
N PRO A 651 2.19 8.74 34.85
CA PRO A 651 2.55 7.42 35.39
C PRO A 651 3.42 7.49 36.67
N VAL A 652 3.13 8.46 37.54
CA VAL A 652 3.76 8.68 38.83
C VAL A 652 2.69 9.12 39.82
N SER A 653 2.73 8.57 41.03
CA SER A 653 1.79 8.94 42.10
C SER A 653 2.18 10.27 42.72
N LEU A 654 1.25 11.24 42.70
CA LEU A 654 1.41 12.51 43.39
C LEU A 654 1.43 12.26 44.91
N PRO A 655 2.45 12.75 45.65
CA PRO A 655 2.54 12.53 47.09
C PRO A 655 1.38 13.16 47.86
N THR A 656 0.99 12.54 48.98
CA THR A 656 -0.07 13.07 49.86
C THR A 656 0.30 14.45 50.41
N GLY A 657 -0.66 15.37 50.44
CA GLY A 657 -0.44 16.75 50.90
C GLY A 657 0.10 17.70 49.83
N TYR A 658 0.14 17.25 48.57
CA TYR A 658 0.48 18.06 47.42
C TYR A 658 -0.69 18.12 46.42
N SER A 659 -0.74 19.24 45.68
CA SER A 659 -1.70 19.48 44.60
C SER A 659 -0.98 20.08 43.39
N LEU A 660 -1.59 19.94 42.20
CA LEU A 660 -1.11 20.59 40.99
C LEU A 660 -1.80 21.94 40.81
N ARG A 661 -1.02 22.96 40.44
CA ARG A 661 -1.54 24.26 40.03
C ARG A 661 -1.05 24.64 38.65
N GLU A 662 -1.90 25.28 37.87
CA GLU A 662 -1.46 25.90 36.63
C GLU A 662 -0.55 27.09 36.95
N ASN A 663 0.61 27.15 36.29
CA ASN A 663 1.64 28.13 36.62
C ASN A 663 1.18 29.58 36.32
N GLY A 664 0.47 29.79 35.21
CA GLY A 664 0.05 31.12 34.75
C GLY A 664 -1.18 31.69 35.46
N THR A 665 -2.20 30.88 35.74
CA THR A 665 -3.44 31.32 36.40
C THR A 665 -3.39 31.18 37.92
N GLY A 666 -2.55 30.28 38.43
CA GLY A 666 -2.51 29.90 39.84
C GLY A 666 -3.70 29.05 40.29
N GLU A 667 -4.55 28.61 39.37
CA GLU A 667 -5.70 27.77 39.65
C GLU A 667 -5.28 26.34 40.02
N THR A 668 -6.04 25.71 40.90
CA THR A 668 -5.80 24.32 41.35
C THR A 668 -6.46 23.35 40.39
N ILE A 669 -5.69 22.33 39.98
CA ILE A 669 -6.11 21.27 39.07
C ILE A 669 -6.60 20.09 39.89
N TYR A 670 -7.74 19.49 39.49
CA TYR A 670 -8.22 18.29 40.17
C TYR A 670 -7.34 17.10 39.80
N THR A 671 -6.97 16.30 40.79
CA THR A 671 -6.19 15.09 40.58
C THR A 671 -6.74 13.91 41.37
N GLN A 672 -6.49 12.71 40.86
CA GLN A 672 -6.83 11.46 41.50
C GLN A 672 -5.63 10.52 41.39
N THR A 673 -5.06 10.16 42.52
CA THR A 673 -3.97 9.17 42.58
C THR A 673 -4.56 7.76 42.60
N SER A 674 -4.09 6.93 41.68
CA SER A 674 -4.38 5.49 41.56
C SER A 674 -3.14 4.66 41.92
N GLU A 675 -3.24 3.33 41.88
CA GLU A 675 -2.11 2.42 42.07
C GLU A 675 -0.99 2.63 41.03
N HIS A 676 -1.35 3.04 39.80
CA HIS A 676 -0.42 3.07 38.66
C HIS A 676 0.02 4.48 38.26
N GLY A 677 -0.55 5.53 38.86
CA GLY A 677 -0.24 6.90 38.49
C GLY A 677 -1.30 7.90 38.97
N THR A 678 -1.24 9.12 38.45
CA THR A 678 -2.13 10.22 38.81
C THR A 678 -2.91 10.68 37.59
N TRP A 679 -4.24 10.66 37.70
CA TRP A 679 -5.14 11.33 36.76
C TRP A 679 -5.14 12.83 37.04
N ILE A 680 -5.06 13.63 35.98
CA ILE A 680 -5.05 15.08 36.01
C ILE A 680 -6.25 15.57 35.17
N ALA A 681 -7.16 16.32 35.77
CA ALA A 681 -8.32 16.87 35.07
C ALA A 681 -8.07 18.33 34.68
N PRO A 682 -7.62 18.62 33.44
CA PRO A 682 -7.50 19.98 32.96
C PRO A 682 -8.87 20.66 32.88
N ARG A 683 -8.88 22.00 32.91
CA ARG A 683 -10.10 22.78 32.70
C ARG A 683 -10.50 22.83 31.22
N LEU A 684 -9.70 23.53 30.43
CA LEU A 684 -9.86 23.66 28.98
C LEU A 684 -8.49 23.93 28.39
N LEU A 685 -7.96 22.96 27.66
CA LEU A 685 -6.73 23.11 26.91
C LEU A 685 -7.08 23.54 25.49
N SER A 686 -6.51 24.64 25.04
CA SER A 686 -6.64 25.09 23.66
C SER A 686 -5.98 24.12 22.67
N GLN A 687 -6.36 24.24 21.41
CA GLN A 687 -5.79 23.48 20.29
C GLN A 687 -4.26 23.64 20.26
N PHE A 688 -3.52 22.56 20.02
CA PHE A 688 -2.06 22.56 19.88
C PHE A 688 -1.34 23.43 20.92
N SER A 689 -1.59 23.15 22.21
CA SER A 689 -1.15 24.00 23.31
C SER A 689 -0.28 23.27 24.32
N VAL A 690 0.62 24.02 24.96
CA VAL A 690 1.48 23.55 26.04
C VAL A 690 1.27 24.44 27.25
N THR A 691 0.93 23.82 28.38
CA THR A 691 0.59 24.50 29.63
C THR A 691 1.51 24.05 30.76
N GLY A 692 2.17 25.01 31.42
CA GLY A 692 3.01 24.74 32.58
C GLY A 692 2.21 24.52 33.86
N LEU A 693 2.49 23.44 34.60
CA LEU A 693 1.96 23.18 35.94
C LEU A 693 3.09 23.17 36.97
N LYS A 694 2.75 23.37 38.24
CA LYS A 694 3.65 23.31 39.39
C LYS A 694 3.05 22.47 40.50
N ILE A 695 3.91 21.84 41.29
CA ILE A 695 3.50 21.15 42.51
C ILE A 695 3.48 22.18 43.64
N VAL A 696 2.41 22.17 44.43
CA VAL A 696 2.30 23.00 45.63
C VAL A 696 1.83 22.18 46.81
N GLU A 697 2.31 22.52 48.01
CA GLU A 697 1.74 22.00 49.26
C GLU A 697 0.27 22.41 49.37
N GLY A 698 -0.59 21.46 49.67
CA GLY A 698 -2.03 21.65 49.80
C GLY A 698 -2.80 20.35 49.61
N GLU A 699 -4.03 20.33 50.14
CA GLU A 699 -4.92 19.19 49.93
C GLU A 699 -5.39 19.12 48.48
N THR A 700 -5.50 17.90 47.97
CA THR A 700 -6.02 17.63 46.64
C THR A 700 -7.50 18.02 46.58
N MET A 701 -7.86 18.89 45.64
CA MET A 701 -9.26 19.22 45.40
C MET A 701 -9.93 18.14 44.56
N GLN A 702 -11.20 17.86 44.86
CA GLN A 702 -12.03 16.94 44.10
C GLN A 702 -13.22 17.68 43.49
N PRO A 703 -13.73 17.24 42.33
CA PRO A 703 -14.96 17.81 41.79
C PRO A 703 -16.16 17.45 42.67
N HIS A 704 -17.16 18.34 42.70
CA HIS A 704 -18.46 18.05 43.30
C HIS A 704 -19.35 17.30 42.29
N ARG A 705 -18.97 16.08 41.93
CA ARG A 705 -19.72 15.21 41.01
C ARG A 705 -19.77 13.79 41.56
N GLU A 706 -20.89 13.12 41.34
CA GLU A 706 -21.06 11.73 41.80
C GLU A 706 -20.53 10.75 40.75
N MET A 707 -19.68 9.84 41.19
CA MET A 707 -19.25 8.67 40.43
C MET A 707 -19.31 7.45 41.33
N THR A 708 -19.89 6.38 40.80
CA THR A 708 -20.11 5.13 41.53
C THR A 708 -19.57 3.97 40.73
N ALA A 709 -18.77 3.12 41.37
CA ALA A 709 -18.34 1.85 40.83
C ALA A 709 -18.57 0.73 41.84
N THR A 710 -19.28 -0.31 41.41
CA THR A 710 -19.47 -1.58 42.10
C THR A 710 -19.30 -2.72 41.10
N GLN A 711 -19.29 -3.97 41.54
CA GLN A 711 -19.14 -5.12 40.63
C GLN A 711 -20.24 -5.21 39.54
N SER A 712 -21.40 -4.60 39.75
CA SER A 712 -22.53 -4.64 38.80
C SER A 712 -22.95 -3.27 38.27
N LEU A 713 -22.23 -2.19 38.61
CA LEU A 713 -22.62 -0.83 38.28
C LEU A 713 -21.40 0.07 38.06
N LEU A 714 -21.39 0.79 36.95
CA LEU A 714 -20.50 1.93 36.69
C LEU A 714 -21.36 3.12 36.29
N GLU A 715 -21.29 4.22 37.04
CA GLU A 715 -22.19 5.37 36.85
C GLU A 715 -21.48 6.69 37.10
N ASN A 716 -21.75 7.67 36.24
CA ASN A 716 -21.41 9.08 36.46
C ASN A 716 -22.66 9.96 36.24
N GLU A 717 -22.48 11.27 36.09
CA GLU A 717 -23.62 12.19 35.86
C GLU A 717 -24.30 12.02 34.50
N TYR A 718 -23.62 11.42 33.53
CA TYR A 718 -24.08 11.30 32.14
C TYR A 718 -24.67 9.94 31.82
N VAL A 719 -24.03 8.86 32.28
CA VAL A 719 -24.41 7.50 31.91
C VAL A 719 -24.44 6.57 33.13
N ARG A 720 -25.32 5.58 33.06
CA ARG A 720 -25.43 4.47 34.00
C ARG A 720 -25.27 3.16 33.25
N ILE A 721 -24.27 2.36 33.64
CA ILE A 721 -23.93 1.08 33.03
C ILE A 721 -24.17 -0.03 34.04
N GLU A 722 -25.08 -0.96 33.73
CA GLU A 722 -25.35 -2.12 34.59
C GLU A 722 -24.80 -3.40 33.97
N LEU A 723 -24.21 -4.25 34.82
CA LEU A 723 -23.67 -5.55 34.44
C LEU A 723 -24.36 -6.67 35.22
N ASN A 724 -24.59 -7.80 34.55
CA ASN A 724 -25.07 -9.02 35.20
C ASN A 724 -23.92 -9.82 35.85
N ASP A 725 -24.26 -10.91 36.55
CA ASP A 725 -23.27 -11.79 37.21
C ASP A 725 -22.31 -12.50 36.23
N ALA A 726 -22.67 -12.60 34.95
CA ALA A 726 -21.80 -13.09 33.89
C ALA A 726 -20.83 -12.01 33.37
N GLY A 727 -20.95 -10.76 33.83
CA GLY A 727 -20.16 -9.60 33.41
C GLY A 727 -20.64 -8.94 32.12
N ASP A 728 -21.83 -9.30 31.63
CA ASP A 728 -22.40 -8.72 30.41
C ASP A 728 -23.00 -7.36 30.72
N ILE A 729 -22.79 -6.39 29.83
CA ILE A 729 -23.45 -5.09 29.92
C ILE A 729 -24.89 -5.26 29.45
N THR A 730 -25.83 -5.18 30.40
CA THR A 730 -27.27 -5.36 30.16
C THR A 730 -28.03 -4.04 30.10
N GLN A 731 -27.40 -2.94 30.49
CA GLN A 731 -27.98 -1.60 30.41
C GLN A 731 -26.89 -0.57 30.13
N VAL A 732 -27.20 0.37 29.22
CA VAL A 732 -26.41 1.58 28.99
C VAL A 732 -27.41 2.74 28.91
N TYR A 733 -27.67 3.37 30.04
CA TYR A 733 -28.69 4.41 30.15
C TYR A 733 -28.06 5.80 30.11
N ASP A 734 -28.45 6.63 29.14
CA ASP A 734 -28.09 8.04 29.06
C ASP A 734 -29.02 8.86 29.97
N LYS A 735 -28.45 9.40 31.05
CA LYS A 735 -29.14 10.19 32.07
C LYS A 735 -29.48 11.60 31.61
N VAL A 736 -28.74 12.14 30.64
CA VAL A 736 -28.97 13.49 30.08
C VAL A 736 -30.21 13.48 29.21
N HIS A 737 -30.35 12.46 28.36
CA HIS A 737 -31.47 12.33 27.42
C HIS A 737 -32.59 11.42 27.94
N ALA A 738 -32.41 10.81 29.12
CA ALA A 738 -33.33 9.88 29.74
C ALA A 738 -33.72 8.73 28.79
N ARG A 739 -32.71 8.13 28.17
CA ARG A 739 -32.87 7.16 27.08
C ARG A 739 -32.03 5.92 27.34
N GLU A 740 -32.63 4.76 27.09
CA GLU A 740 -31.89 3.49 27.02
C GLU A 740 -31.19 3.41 25.66
N ILE A 741 -29.90 3.08 25.66
CA ILE A 741 -29.11 2.94 24.43
C ILE A 741 -29.26 1.54 23.85
N LEU A 742 -29.48 0.52 24.68
CA LEU A 742 -29.62 -0.86 24.22
C LEU A 742 -31.09 -1.22 23.92
N PRO A 743 -31.37 -2.02 22.89
CA PRO A 743 -32.69 -2.63 22.73
C PRO A 743 -33.04 -3.53 23.92
N GLU A 744 -34.33 -3.73 24.18
CA GLU A 744 -34.79 -4.57 25.28
C GLU A 744 -34.19 -5.99 25.20
N GLY A 745 -33.51 -6.42 26.27
CA GLY A 745 -32.89 -7.74 26.37
C GLY A 745 -31.58 -7.91 25.60
N ALA A 746 -31.07 -6.87 24.94
CA ALA A 746 -29.79 -6.90 24.26
C ALA A 746 -28.60 -6.84 25.23
N ILE A 747 -27.44 -7.32 24.77
CA ILE A 747 -26.17 -7.28 25.50
C ILE A 747 -25.15 -6.49 24.68
N ALA A 748 -24.48 -5.53 25.31
CA ALA A 748 -23.39 -4.77 24.70
C ALA A 748 -22.01 -5.33 25.07
N ASN A 749 -20.98 -4.92 24.32
CA ASN A 749 -19.60 -5.39 24.51
C ASN A 749 -19.51 -6.93 24.47
N GLN A 750 -20.27 -7.56 23.56
CA GLN A 750 -20.31 -9.02 23.43
C GLN A 750 -19.26 -9.51 22.45
N PHE A 751 -18.30 -10.32 22.92
CA PHE A 751 -17.35 -11.00 22.05
C PHE A 751 -18.02 -12.14 21.28
N GLN A 752 -17.84 -12.12 19.96
CA GLN A 752 -18.38 -13.08 19.00
C GLN A 752 -17.22 -13.65 18.18
N ALA A 753 -16.96 -14.94 18.30
CA ALA A 753 -15.98 -15.66 17.50
C ALA A 753 -16.68 -16.36 16.33
N PHE A 754 -16.15 -16.19 15.13
CA PHE A 754 -16.69 -16.74 13.89
C PHE A 754 -15.69 -17.69 13.24
N GLU A 755 -16.18 -18.70 12.51
CA GLU A 755 -15.31 -19.52 11.66
C GLU A 755 -14.80 -18.68 10.49
N ASP A 756 -13.48 -18.66 10.30
CA ASP A 756 -12.80 -17.86 9.29
C ASP A 756 -12.01 -18.75 8.35
N ARG A 757 -12.71 -19.28 7.34
CA ARG A 757 -12.16 -20.18 6.33
C ARG A 757 -12.60 -19.69 4.95
N PRO A 758 -11.93 -18.66 4.40
CA PRO A 758 -12.30 -18.13 3.10
C PRO A 758 -12.07 -19.15 1.99
N MET A 759 -12.76 -18.98 0.86
CA MET A 759 -12.66 -19.84 -0.31
C MET A 759 -11.25 -19.83 -0.92
N GLN A 760 -10.60 -18.67 -0.91
CA GLN A 760 -9.22 -18.45 -1.38
C GLN A 760 -8.58 -17.34 -0.53
N TRP A 761 -7.24 -17.32 -0.50
CA TRP A 761 -6.43 -16.27 0.14
C TRP A 761 -6.73 -16.06 1.63
N ASP A 762 -6.30 -17.02 2.45
CA ASP A 762 -6.53 -17.10 3.92
C ASP A 762 -6.36 -15.74 4.64
N ALA A 763 -5.16 -15.14 4.61
CA ALA A 763 -4.94 -13.83 5.24
C ALA A 763 -5.69 -12.67 4.59
N TRP A 764 -5.94 -12.72 3.28
CA TRP A 764 -6.55 -11.60 2.56
C TRP A 764 -8.04 -11.52 2.78
N ASP A 765 -8.78 -12.62 2.64
CA ASP A 765 -10.22 -12.54 2.46
C ASP A 765 -11.02 -13.04 3.65
N VAL A 766 -12.22 -12.49 3.77
CA VAL A 766 -13.30 -13.01 4.62
C VAL A 766 -14.51 -13.08 3.71
N ASP A 767 -15.15 -14.25 3.63
CA ASP A 767 -16.34 -14.46 2.80
C ASP A 767 -17.63 -14.11 3.55
N ILE A 768 -18.70 -13.83 2.81
CA ILE A 768 -19.99 -13.36 3.34
C ILE A 768 -20.65 -14.34 4.33
N PHE A 769 -20.29 -15.63 4.27
CA PHE A 769 -20.81 -16.70 5.12
C PHE A 769 -20.02 -16.91 6.41
N TYR A 770 -19.09 -16.01 6.76
CA TYR A 770 -18.37 -16.08 8.05
C TYR A 770 -19.32 -16.17 9.26
N ASP A 771 -20.54 -15.64 9.14
CA ASP A 771 -21.56 -15.62 10.19
C ASP A 771 -22.40 -16.91 10.28
N ASP A 772 -22.11 -17.96 9.50
CA ASP A 772 -22.79 -19.27 9.57
C ASP A 772 -22.52 -20.01 10.90
N LYS A 773 -21.37 -19.75 11.54
CA LYS A 773 -20.99 -20.33 12.83
C LYS A 773 -20.49 -19.23 13.76
N GLN A 774 -21.09 -19.18 14.94
CA GLN A 774 -20.75 -18.20 15.97
C GLN A 774 -20.62 -18.87 17.34
N TRP A 775 -19.61 -18.46 18.09
CA TRP A 775 -19.42 -18.79 19.50
C TRP A 775 -19.31 -17.52 20.34
N LEU A 776 -19.89 -17.54 21.54
CA LEU A 776 -19.84 -16.42 22.48
C LEU A 776 -18.77 -16.68 23.54
N ALA A 777 -18.32 -15.62 24.21
CA ALA A 777 -17.45 -15.74 25.37
C ALA A 777 -18.16 -16.44 26.54
N ASP A 778 -17.37 -17.12 27.37
CA ASP A 778 -17.82 -17.69 28.63
C ASP A 778 -18.20 -16.59 29.65
N PRO A 779 -19.08 -16.88 30.63
CA PRO A 779 -19.33 -16.00 31.75
C PRO A 779 -18.04 -15.57 32.47
N ALA A 780 -18.04 -14.36 33.04
CA ALA A 780 -16.90 -13.82 33.76
C ALA A 780 -16.44 -14.75 34.89
N THR A 781 -15.14 -15.03 34.92
CA THR A 781 -14.50 -15.73 36.02
C THR A 781 -14.19 -14.80 37.19
N SER A 782 -14.06 -13.49 36.91
CA SER A 782 -13.87 -12.45 37.90
C SER A 782 -14.41 -11.11 37.43
N ILE A 783 -15.06 -10.37 38.33
CA ILE A 783 -15.45 -8.97 38.17
C ILE A 783 -14.97 -8.20 39.40
N ARG A 784 -14.13 -7.17 39.21
CA ARG A 784 -13.51 -6.42 40.30
C ARG A 784 -13.56 -4.92 40.02
N VAL A 785 -13.86 -4.14 41.05
CA VAL A 785 -13.59 -2.69 41.02
C VAL A 785 -12.10 -2.51 41.26
N VAL A 786 -11.36 -2.09 40.24
CA VAL A 786 -9.91 -1.84 40.34
C VAL A 786 -9.58 -0.38 40.57
N GLU A 787 -10.52 0.51 40.24
CA GLU A 787 -10.41 1.93 40.55
C GLU A 787 -11.80 2.52 40.85
N SER A 788 -11.90 3.29 41.93
CA SER A 788 -13.13 3.99 42.31
C SER A 788 -12.77 5.31 42.97
N GLY A 789 -12.47 6.32 42.18
CA GLY A 789 -12.30 7.69 42.65
C GLY A 789 -13.33 8.64 42.04
N PRO A 790 -13.23 9.95 42.30
CA PRO A 790 -14.17 10.96 41.79
C PRO A 790 -13.88 11.49 40.39
N LEU A 791 -12.70 11.22 39.81
CA LEU A 791 -12.31 11.61 38.43
C LEU A 791 -12.38 10.45 37.45
N HIS A 792 -11.92 9.28 37.87
CA HIS A 792 -11.91 8.07 37.05
C HIS A 792 -12.36 6.84 37.85
N ALA A 793 -13.11 5.94 37.23
CA ALA A 793 -13.52 4.68 37.84
C ALA A 793 -13.48 3.55 36.81
N THR A 794 -13.07 2.35 37.27
CA THR A 794 -12.76 1.22 36.38
C THR A 794 -13.19 -0.11 36.99
N LEU A 795 -13.89 -0.92 36.18
CA LEU A 795 -14.16 -2.32 36.43
C LEU A 795 -13.21 -3.18 35.60
N GLU A 796 -12.62 -4.21 36.21
CA GLU A 796 -11.85 -5.23 35.52
C GLU A 796 -12.66 -6.53 35.46
N ILE A 797 -12.78 -7.09 34.26
CA ILE A 797 -13.51 -8.31 33.98
C ILE A 797 -12.56 -9.32 33.33
N GLN A 798 -12.50 -10.53 33.88
CA GLN A 798 -11.72 -11.63 33.34
C GLN A 798 -12.63 -12.70 32.76
N ARG A 799 -12.36 -13.11 31.51
CA ARG A 799 -13.20 -14.01 30.72
C ARG A 799 -12.36 -14.90 29.83
N ARG A 800 -13.02 -15.86 29.21
CA ARG A 800 -12.48 -16.73 28.18
C ARG A 800 -13.39 -16.70 26.96
N ILE A 801 -12.80 -16.78 25.77
CA ILE A 801 -13.51 -17.12 24.54
C ILE A 801 -12.75 -18.23 23.85
N LEU A 802 -13.41 -19.37 23.60
CA LEU A 802 -12.77 -20.57 23.08
C LEU A 802 -11.54 -20.99 23.93
N HIS A 803 -10.33 -20.92 23.38
CA HIS A 803 -9.06 -21.24 24.03
C HIS A 803 -8.27 -20.00 24.50
N SER A 804 -8.84 -18.80 24.32
CA SER A 804 -8.21 -17.53 24.64
C SER A 804 -8.76 -16.89 25.90
N ASP A 805 -7.88 -16.63 26.86
CA ASP A 805 -8.17 -15.86 28.06
C ASP A 805 -7.97 -14.36 27.79
N TYR A 806 -8.88 -13.53 28.30
CA TYR A 806 -8.80 -12.08 28.14
C TYR A 806 -9.26 -11.32 29.39
N THR A 807 -8.74 -10.11 29.51
CA THR A 807 -9.09 -9.14 30.55
C THR A 807 -9.55 -7.85 29.90
N GLN A 808 -10.72 -7.38 30.30
CA GLN A 808 -11.24 -6.06 29.91
C GLN A 808 -11.21 -5.12 31.11
N ARG A 809 -10.77 -3.88 30.89
CA ARG A 809 -10.95 -2.77 31.82
C ARG A 809 -11.96 -1.81 31.22
N ILE A 810 -13.10 -1.67 31.90
CA ILE A 810 -14.22 -0.84 31.48
C ILE A 810 -14.25 0.38 32.40
N SER A 811 -14.09 1.57 31.83
CA SER A 811 -13.93 2.79 32.62
C SER A 811 -14.83 3.95 32.18
N LEU A 812 -15.10 4.82 33.15
CA LEU A 812 -15.77 6.11 32.96
C LEU A 812 -14.90 7.22 33.54
N SER A 813 -14.91 8.35 32.85
CA SER A 813 -14.42 9.63 33.37
C SER A 813 -15.59 10.47 33.89
N TYR A 814 -15.34 11.31 34.87
CA TYR A 814 -16.34 12.14 35.55
C TYR A 814 -17.04 13.20 34.66
N ASN A 815 -16.44 13.54 33.50
CA ASN A 815 -16.85 14.63 32.61
C ASN A 815 -17.25 14.18 31.20
N SER A 816 -17.48 12.88 30.98
CA SER A 816 -17.80 12.34 29.65
C SER A 816 -18.82 11.20 29.74
N PRO A 817 -19.75 11.07 28.76
CA PRO A 817 -20.58 9.88 28.59
C PRO A 817 -19.82 8.71 27.93
N ARG A 818 -18.58 8.92 27.47
CA ARG A 818 -17.77 7.91 26.79
C ARG A 818 -17.44 6.75 27.74
N LEU A 819 -17.79 5.53 27.33
CA LEU A 819 -17.40 4.29 27.99
C LEU A 819 -16.16 3.72 27.30
N ASP A 820 -15.03 3.69 27.99
CA ASP A 820 -13.77 3.19 27.45
C ASP A 820 -13.56 1.72 27.84
N ILE A 821 -13.13 0.90 26.87
CA ILE A 821 -12.92 -0.54 27.04
C ILE A 821 -11.51 -0.89 26.54
N GLU A 822 -10.60 -1.14 27.47
CA GLU A 822 -9.25 -1.64 27.17
C GLU A 822 -9.24 -3.16 27.27
N THR A 823 -8.80 -3.85 26.22
CA THR A 823 -8.74 -5.32 26.19
C THR A 823 -7.31 -5.80 26.05
N ASN A 824 -6.92 -6.74 26.93
CA ASN A 824 -5.74 -7.58 26.75
C ASN A 824 -6.19 -9.03 26.57
N ILE A 825 -5.74 -9.70 25.51
CA ILE A 825 -6.11 -11.08 25.19
C ILE A 825 -4.88 -11.90 24.82
N ASP A 826 -4.79 -13.12 25.33
CA ASP A 826 -3.85 -14.14 24.87
C ASP A 826 -4.48 -14.92 23.73
N TRP A 827 -4.28 -14.46 22.48
CA TRP A 827 -4.93 -15.01 21.30
C TRP A 827 -4.28 -16.33 20.87
N ARG A 828 -5.05 -17.42 20.88
CA ARG A 828 -4.57 -18.80 20.67
C ARG A 828 -5.37 -19.57 19.61
N GLU A 829 -6.32 -18.89 18.97
CA GLU A 829 -7.23 -19.51 18.00
C GLU A 829 -6.58 -19.63 16.63
N ARG A 830 -7.11 -20.51 15.78
CA ARG A 830 -6.73 -20.63 14.36
C ARG A 830 -7.97 -20.67 13.49
N HIS A 831 -7.96 -19.92 12.39
CA HIS A 831 -9.11 -19.74 11.49
C HIS A 831 -10.35 -19.25 12.23
N ILE A 832 -10.16 -18.28 13.13
CA ILE A 832 -11.24 -17.61 13.85
C ILE A 832 -11.15 -16.10 13.63
N LEU A 833 -12.28 -15.48 13.31
CA LEU A 833 -12.47 -14.04 13.31
C LEU A 833 -13.20 -13.62 14.59
N LEU A 834 -12.54 -12.83 15.43
CA LEU A 834 -13.11 -12.26 16.63
C LEU A 834 -13.70 -10.88 16.34
N LYS A 835 -14.97 -10.67 16.68
CA LYS A 835 -15.62 -9.36 16.68
C LYS A 835 -16.18 -9.03 18.06
N VAL A 836 -16.44 -7.74 18.31
CA VAL A 836 -17.25 -7.26 19.43
C VAL A 836 -18.52 -6.59 18.92
N ALA A 837 -19.67 -6.89 19.53
CA ALA A 837 -20.97 -6.38 19.12
C ALA A 837 -21.59 -5.42 20.14
N PHE A 838 -22.19 -4.35 19.60
CA PHE A 838 -22.96 -3.33 20.30
C PHE A 838 -24.32 -3.16 19.59
N PRO A 839 -25.36 -3.90 20.01
CA PRO A 839 -26.72 -3.60 19.61
C PRO A 839 -27.14 -2.26 20.22
N VAL A 840 -27.69 -1.36 19.41
CA VAL A 840 -28.18 -0.04 19.84
C VAL A 840 -29.63 0.15 19.43
N ASP A 841 -30.42 0.88 20.21
CA ASP A 841 -31.82 1.19 19.90
C ASP A 841 -31.91 2.42 18.97
N ILE A 842 -31.33 2.27 17.77
CA ILE A 842 -31.26 3.30 16.72
C ILE A 842 -31.71 2.70 15.41
N LEU A 843 -32.59 3.41 14.68
CA LEU A 843 -33.09 2.98 13.38
C LEU A 843 -32.62 3.91 12.26
N ASN A 844 -31.65 3.45 11.46
CA ASN A 844 -31.24 4.14 10.23
C ASN A 844 -30.82 3.14 9.15
N PRO A 845 -31.28 3.26 7.88
CA PRO A 845 -30.85 2.41 6.77
C PRO A 845 -29.39 2.62 6.33
N ALA A 846 -28.68 3.61 6.89
CA ALA A 846 -27.27 3.85 6.62
C ALA A 846 -26.50 4.22 7.91
N ALA A 847 -25.24 3.83 7.96
CA ALA A 847 -24.30 4.20 9.01
C ALA A 847 -23.13 5.00 8.42
N THR A 848 -22.52 5.87 9.24
CA THR A 848 -21.42 6.71 8.82
C THR A 848 -20.09 6.15 9.31
N TYR A 849 -19.11 6.05 8.41
CA TYR A 849 -17.79 5.50 8.68
C TYR A 849 -16.74 6.57 8.41
N GLU A 850 -15.81 6.78 9.34
CA GLU A 850 -14.69 7.68 9.10
C GLU A 850 -13.76 7.12 8.00
N ILE A 851 -13.39 7.98 7.07
CA ILE A 851 -12.30 7.76 6.11
C ILE A 851 -11.29 8.90 6.27
N GLN A 852 -10.16 8.83 5.57
CA GLN A 852 -9.14 9.88 5.61
C GLN A 852 -9.76 11.24 5.22
N TRP A 853 -9.60 12.25 6.09
CA TRP A 853 -10.14 13.62 5.94
C TRP A 853 -11.66 13.72 5.69
N GLY A 854 -12.45 12.72 6.08
CA GLY A 854 -13.89 12.75 5.84
C GLY A 854 -14.62 11.52 6.35
N ASN A 855 -15.74 11.19 5.69
CA ASN A 855 -16.56 10.04 6.05
C ASN A 855 -17.34 9.54 4.83
N VAL A 856 -17.86 8.32 4.92
CA VAL A 856 -18.74 7.74 3.91
C VAL A 856 -19.94 7.07 4.59
N GLN A 857 -21.10 7.14 3.93
CA GLN A 857 -22.29 6.41 4.38
C GLN A 857 -22.38 5.07 3.67
N ARG A 858 -22.56 4.00 4.45
CA ARG A 858 -22.74 2.64 3.95
C ARG A 858 -24.07 2.07 4.45
N PRO A 859 -24.75 1.22 3.66
CA PRO A 859 -26.05 0.68 4.02
C PRO A 859 -25.94 -0.25 5.24
N THR A 860 -26.96 -0.23 6.10
CA THR A 860 -27.09 -1.18 7.23
C THR A 860 -27.89 -2.44 6.85
N HIS A 861 -28.29 -2.56 5.58
CA HIS A 861 -29.14 -3.64 5.06
C HIS A 861 -28.50 -4.33 3.85
N ARG A 862 -29.09 -5.43 3.37
CA ARG A 862 -28.58 -6.25 2.25
C ARG A 862 -29.56 -6.28 1.05
N ASN A 863 -30.04 -5.13 0.58
CA ASN A 863 -31.11 -5.06 -0.43
C ASN A 863 -30.63 -5.36 -1.86
N THR A 864 -29.44 -4.90 -2.22
CA THR A 864 -28.82 -5.09 -3.54
C THR A 864 -27.49 -5.82 -3.44
N SER A 865 -26.96 -6.27 -4.58
CA SER A 865 -25.64 -6.90 -4.64
C SER A 865 -24.49 -6.01 -4.19
N TRP A 866 -24.62 -4.70 -4.35
CA TRP A 866 -23.67 -3.72 -3.84
C TRP A 866 -23.77 -3.52 -2.33
N ASP A 867 -24.94 -3.77 -1.74
CA ASP A 867 -25.15 -3.61 -0.30
C ASP A 867 -24.63 -4.83 0.45
N TRP A 868 -24.99 -6.05 0.02
CA TRP A 868 -24.52 -7.24 0.68
C TRP A 868 -23.03 -7.51 0.47
N ALA A 869 -22.42 -6.98 -0.60
CA ALA A 869 -20.97 -7.06 -0.79
C ALA A 869 -20.18 -6.26 0.27
N ARG A 870 -20.81 -5.31 0.96
CA ARG A 870 -20.23 -4.47 2.02
C ARG A 870 -20.50 -5.02 3.43
N PHE A 871 -20.43 -6.35 3.59
CA PHE A 871 -20.62 -6.99 4.90
C PHE A 871 -19.43 -6.84 5.84
N GLU A 872 -18.27 -6.38 5.34
CA GLU A 872 -17.07 -6.05 6.10
C GLU A 872 -16.42 -4.85 5.40
N THR A 873 -16.18 -3.76 6.13
CA THR A 873 -15.76 -2.49 5.55
C THR A 873 -14.72 -1.78 6.40
N CYS A 874 -13.87 -0.94 5.78
CA CYS A 874 -12.83 -0.20 6.50
C CYS A 874 -13.38 1.10 7.12
N ALA A 875 -13.02 1.40 8.36
CA ALA A 875 -13.06 2.74 8.92
C ALA A 875 -11.77 3.04 9.68
N GLN A 876 -11.48 4.33 9.82
CA GLN A 876 -10.30 4.80 10.54
C GLN A 876 -10.50 4.68 12.06
N LYS A 877 -10.98 5.73 12.73
CA LYS A 877 -11.02 5.83 14.19
C LYS A 877 -12.43 5.69 14.76
N TRP A 878 -13.47 5.91 13.95
CA TRP A 878 -14.85 5.81 14.41
C TRP A 878 -15.85 5.37 13.33
N VAL A 879 -16.94 4.79 13.81
CA VAL A 879 -18.18 4.53 13.05
C VAL A 879 -19.36 5.04 13.87
N ASP A 880 -20.44 5.44 13.20
CA ASP A 880 -21.62 6.04 13.83
C ASP A 880 -22.91 5.49 13.24
N LEU A 881 -23.87 5.21 14.13
CA LEU A 881 -25.27 4.98 13.78
C LEU A 881 -26.13 5.99 14.53
N SER A 882 -26.74 6.90 13.77
CA SER A 882 -27.57 7.99 14.30
C SER A 882 -28.95 7.99 13.66
N GLU A 883 -29.96 8.40 14.42
CA GLU A 883 -31.30 8.77 13.93
C GLU A 883 -31.53 10.28 14.15
N GLY A 884 -32.77 10.75 14.01
CA GLY A 884 -33.07 12.19 13.93
C GLY A 884 -32.48 13.06 15.05
N ASP A 885 -32.62 12.64 16.31
CA ASP A 885 -32.26 13.41 17.50
C ASP A 885 -31.23 12.72 18.40
N TYR A 886 -30.71 11.55 18.02
CA TYR A 886 -29.81 10.77 18.86
C TYR A 886 -28.95 9.80 18.04
N GLY A 887 -27.75 9.48 18.53
CA GLY A 887 -26.87 8.52 17.89
C GLY A 887 -25.84 7.91 18.83
N VAL A 888 -25.18 6.88 18.33
CA VAL A 888 -24.11 6.18 19.04
C VAL A 888 -22.92 5.99 18.11
N SER A 889 -21.79 6.54 18.55
CA SER A 889 -20.49 6.35 17.91
C SER A 889 -19.72 5.25 18.61
N ILE A 890 -19.09 4.37 17.83
CA ILE A 890 -18.08 3.43 18.31
C ILE A 890 -16.72 3.90 17.83
N LEU A 891 -15.81 4.12 18.77
CA LEU A 891 -14.45 4.61 18.54
C LEU A 891 -13.46 3.46 18.71
N ASN A 892 -12.32 3.50 18.03
CA ASN A 892 -11.27 2.50 18.17
C ASN A 892 -9.86 3.11 18.08
N ASP A 893 -8.88 2.41 18.65
CA ASP A 893 -7.49 2.88 18.72
C ASP A 893 -6.54 2.23 17.71
N CYS A 894 -6.95 1.17 17.01
CA CYS A 894 -6.14 0.44 16.03
C CYS A 894 -6.90 -0.60 15.17
N LYS A 895 -8.23 -0.59 15.14
CA LYS A 895 -9.05 -1.60 14.43
C LYS A 895 -9.72 -0.96 13.23
N TYR A 896 -9.61 -1.59 12.07
CA TYR A 896 -10.07 -0.99 10.81
C TYR A 896 -11.30 -1.70 10.23
N GLY A 897 -11.46 -3.01 10.49
CA GLY A 897 -12.62 -3.78 10.03
C GLY A 897 -13.87 -3.53 10.86
N HIS A 898 -14.97 -3.18 10.20
CA HIS A 898 -16.26 -2.89 10.82
C HIS A 898 -17.41 -3.42 9.96
N ASP A 899 -18.48 -3.85 10.63
CA ASP A 899 -19.76 -4.11 10.01
C ASP A 899 -20.89 -3.52 10.85
N ILE A 900 -21.84 -2.84 10.20
CA ILE A 900 -23.05 -2.35 10.86
C ILE A 900 -24.22 -2.94 10.09
N ARG A 901 -24.98 -3.80 10.77
CA ARG A 901 -26.13 -4.48 10.19
C ARG A 901 -27.34 -4.24 11.06
N ASP A 902 -28.40 -3.74 10.44
CA ASP A 902 -29.62 -3.28 11.09
C ASP A 902 -29.25 -2.26 12.18
N ASN A 903 -29.32 -2.66 13.45
CA ASN A 903 -29.02 -1.83 14.61
C ASN A 903 -27.82 -2.36 15.44
N ILE A 904 -27.01 -3.25 14.87
CA ILE A 904 -25.86 -3.86 15.54
C ILE A 904 -24.58 -3.30 14.93
N ILE A 905 -23.80 -2.59 15.75
CA ILE A 905 -22.47 -2.10 15.38
C ILE A 905 -21.45 -3.15 15.81
N ARG A 906 -20.60 -3.61 14.89
CA ARG A 906 -19.51 -4.55 15.16
C ARG A 906 -18.15 -4.02 14.73
N ILE A 907 -17.14 -4.30 15.56
CA ILE A 907 -15.73 -4.09 15.25
C ILE A 907 -15.07 -5.46 15.11
N SER A 908 -14.34 -5.67 14.01
CA SER A 908 -13.46 -6.82 13.83
C SER A 908 -12.17 -6.60 14.61
N LEU A 909 -11.92 -7.43 15.62
CA LEU A 909 -10.85 -7.25 16.60
C LEU A 909 -9.57 -8.01 16.22
N LEU A 910 -9.68 -9.31 15.93
CA LEU A 910 -8.56 -10.20 15.63
C LEU A 910 -8.97 -11.24 14.59
N ARG A 911 -8.02 -11.70 13.78
CA ARG A 911 -8.14 -12.89 12.95
C ARG A 911 -7.01 -13.86 13.28
N SER A 912 -7.06 -15.07 12.75
CA SER A 912 -5.98 -16.05 12.87
C SER A 912 -5.82 -16.91 11.62
N PRO A 913 -5.56 -16.27 10.44
CA PRO A 913 -5.17 -17.03 9.26
C PRO A 913 -3.84 -17.76 9.52
N THR A 914 -3.52 -18.71 8.66
CA THR A 914 -2.30 -19.54 8.75
C THR A 914 -1.45 -19.48 7.49
N ALA A 915 -1.91 -18.78 6.45
CA ALA A 915 -1.14 -18.49 5.26
C ALA A 915 -1.30 -17.00 4.88
N PRO A 916 -0.20 -16.31 4.54
CA PRO A 916 1.17 -16.84 4.38
C PRO A 916 1.99 -16.87 5.68
N ASP A 917 1.50 -16.27 6.77
CA ASP A 917 2.10 -16.37 8.11
C ASP A 917 1.40 -17.46 8.95
N PRO A 918 2.06 -18.58 9.27
CA PRO A 918 1.50 -19.66 10.10
C PRO A 918 1.19 -19.26 11.55
N GLU A 919 1.72 -18.12 12.01
CA GLU A 919 1.61 -17.62 13.38
C GLU A 919 0.90 -16.27 13.45
N ALA A 920 0.18 -15.87 12.39
CA ALA A 920 -0.52 -14.59 12.31
C ALA A 920 -1.37 -14.33 13.58
N ASP A 921 -1.11 -13.18 14.20
CA ASP A 921 -1.77 -12.67 15.41
C ASP A 921 -1.73 -13.56 16.68
N GLN A 922 -1.02 -14.69 16.69
CA GLN A 922 -0.86 -15.52 17.89
C GLN A 922 -0.20 -14.76 19.05
N GLY A 923 -0.63 -15.05 20.27
CA GLY A 923 -0.09 -14.52 21.53
C GLY A 923 -0.78 -13.25 22.01
N GLN A 924 -0.05 -12.43 22.78
CA GLN A 924 -0.59 -11.26 23.46
C GLN A 924 -1.02 -10.15 22.50
N GLN A 925 -2.26 -9.70 22.62
CA GLN A 925 -2.83 -8.61 21.84
C GLN A 925 -3.43 -7.57 22.79
N GLN A 926 -3.29 -6.29 22.43
CA GLN A 926 -3.84 -5.17 23.18
C GLN A 926 -4.54 -4.19 22.22
N PHE A 927 -5.76 -3.79 22.57
CA PHE A 927 -6.53 -2.82 21.80
C PHE A 927 -7.61 -2.18 22.67
N SER A 928 -8.06 -1.01 22.25
CA SER A 928 -9.08 -0.23 22.96
C SER A 928 -10.15 0.25 22.00
N TYR A 929 -11.38 0.30 22.49
CA TYR A 929 -12.52 0.87 21.79
C TYR A 929 -13.46 1.50 22.81
N SER A 930 -14.31 2.40 22.33
CA SER A 930 -15.20 3.16 23.19
C SER A 930 -16.60 3.24 22.60
N LEU A 931 -17.59 3.23 23.47
CA LEU A 931 -18.97 3.58 23.13
C LEU A 931 -19.22 5.04 23.55
N LEU A 932 -19.72 5.86 22.62
CA LEU A 932 -20.01 7.26 22.84
C LEU A 932 -21.44 7.59 22.37
N PRO A 933 -22.40 7.74 23.27
CA PRO A 933 -23.71 8.28 22.91
C PRO A 933 -23.61 9.79 22.70
N HIS A 934 -24.41 10.32 21.77
CA HIS A 934 -24.45 11.75 21.48
C HIS A 934 -25.82 12.21 20.98
N THR A 935 -26.05 13.53 21.05
CA THR A 935 -27.29 14.16 20.61
C THR A 935 -27.28 14.39 19.10
N GLY A 936 -28.36 14.01 18.43
CA GLY A 936 -28.53 14.20 17.00
C GLY A 936 -27.68 13.24 16.18
N ASN A 937 -26.94 13.80 15.23
CA ASN A 937 -26.04 13.05 14.37
C ASN A 937 -24.59 13.26 14.83
N TRP A 938 -23.68 12.40 14.37
CA TRP A 938 -22.25 12.57 14.65
C TRP A 938 -21.79 13.98 14.26
N ASN A 939 -20.88 14.53 15.05
CA ASN A 939 -20.41 15.90 14.90
C ASN A 939 -18.95 16.02 15.38
N GLU A 940 -18.47 17.24 15.58
CA GLU A 940 -17.10 17.53 16.00
C GLU A 940 -16.73 16.90 17.36
N GLN A 941 -17.70 16.57 18.22
CA GLN A 941 -17.47 15.85 19.48
C GLN A 941 -17.08 14.39 19.25
N THR A 942 -17.72 13.70 18.30
CA THR A 942 -17.35 12.30 17.94
C THR A 942 -15.93 12.27 17.40
N ILE A 943 -15.62 13.20 16.48
CA ILE A 943 -14.27 13.30 15.90
C ILE A 943 -13.26 13.61 17.00
N GLY A 944 -13.49 14.65 17.81
CA GLY A 944 -12.60 15.04 18.89
C GLY A 944 -12.37 13.92 19.92
N ALA A 945 -13.40 13.14 20.25
CA ALA A 945 -13.29 11.98 21.14
C ALA A 945 -12.48 10.84 20.50
N ALA A 946 -12.60 10.64 19.18
CA ALA A 946 -11.82 9.65 18.44
C ALA A 946 -10.33 10.02 18.40
N TYR A 947 -10.00 11.30 18.15
CA TYR A 947 -8.63 11.79 18.30
C TYR A 947 -8.16 11.65 19.75
N ALA A 948 -8.98 12.00 20.74
CA ALA A 948 -8.60 11.87 22.15
C ALA A 948 -8.28 10.44 22.60
N LEU A 949 -8.95 9.44 22.02
CA LEU A 949 -8.65 8.02 22.27
C LEU A 949 -7.30 7.60 21.65
N ASN A 950 -6.97 8.15 20.49
CA ASN A 950 -5.77 7.76 19.74
C ASN A 950 -4.53 8.60 20.11
N ASP A 951 -4.74 9.82 20.58
CA ASP A 951 -3.76 10.85 20.90
C ASP A 951 -4.11 11.51 22.27
N PRO A 952 -3.75 10.82 23.37
CA PRO A 952 -4.03 11.27 24.72
C PRO A 952 -3.15 12.47 25.11
N LEU A 953 -3.61 13.27 26.07
CA LEU A 953 -2.86 14.42 26.58
C LEU A 953 -1.50 13.98 27.16
N LEU A 954 -0.43 14.68 26.79
CA LEU A 954 0.93 14.36 27.24
C LEU A 954 1.23 15.08 28.56
N VAL A 955 1.84 14.37 29.50
CA VAL A 955 2.37 14.93 30.75
C VAL A 955 3.88 14.74 30.77
N TYR A 956 4.62 15.84 30.81
CA TYR A 956 6.08 15.85 30.87
C TYR A 956 6.56 16.49 32.17
N GLN A 957 7.46 15.82 32.89
CA GLN A 957 8.10 16.38 34.08
C GLN A 957 9.48 16.92 33.72
N ALA A 958 9.71 18.22 33.94
CA ALA A 958 10.96 18.86 33.58
C ALA A 958 12.01 18.74 34.70
N GLU A 959 13.24 18.33 34.36
CA GLU A 959 14.38 18.36 35.29
C GLU A 959 14.87 19.79 35.55
N GLN A 960 14.79 20.64 34.53
CA GLN A 960 15.14 22.05 34.56
C GLN A 960 14.03 22.83 33.87
N PHE A 961 13.56 23.89 34.52
CA PHE A 961 12.48 24.72 34.01
C PHE A 961 12.70 26.18 34.39
N SER A 962 12.12 27.08 33.61
CA SER A 962 12.12 28.51 33.92
C SER A 962 11.11 28.82 35.03
N THR A 963 11.46 29.75 35.92
CA THR A 963 10.52 30.33 36.90
C THR A 963 9.70 31.47 36.30
N ALA A 964 10.08 31.98 35.13
CA ALA A 964 9.30 32.96 34.39
C ALA A 964 8.09 32.28 33.75
N SER A 965 6.90 32.72 34.12
CA SER A 965 5.65 32.19 33.58
C SER A 965 5.29 32.93 32.30
N GLN A 966 5.22 32.18 31.20
CA GLN A 966 4.33 32.56 30.10
C GLN A 966 3.05 31.73 30.21
N ARG A 967 1.90 32.38 29.99
CA ARG A 967 0.61 31.66 29.96
C ARG A 967 0.65 30.65 28.81
N GLY A 968 0.04 29.48 28.98
CA GLY A 968 0.09 28.40 27.99
C GLY A 968 -0.20 28.90 26.57
N THR A 969 0.63 28.46 25.62
CA THR A 969 0.68 29.00 24.26
C THR A 969 0.13 27.98 23.27
N SER A 970 -1.09 28.20 22.79
CA SER A 970 -1.55 27.53 21.55
C SER A 970 -0.64 27.98 20.42
N LEU A 971 -0.06 27.04 19.66
CA LEU A 971 0.81 27.38 18.54
C LEU A 971 -0.01 27.98 17.39
N VAL A 972 -1.07 27.29 17.00
CA VAL A 972 -2.08 27.73 16.03
C VAL A 972 -3.46 27.24 16.46
N ALA A 973 -4.51 27.99 16.08
CA ALA A 973 -5.89 27.62 16.34
C ALA A 973 -6.83 28.08 15.22
N ALA A 974 -7.81 27.25 14.89
CA ALA A 974 -8.90 27.59 13.98
C ALA A 974 -10.12 28.11 14.76
N ASP A 975 -10.82 29.11 14.21
CA ASP A 975 -12.02 29.72 14.83
C ASP A 975 -13.31 28.91 14.64
N LYS A 976 -13.25 27.80 13.90
CA LYS A 976 -14.38 26.94 13.57
C LYS A 976 -14.13 25.51 14.06
N PRO A 977 -15.10 24.88 14.76
CA PRO A 977 -14.91 23.52 15.29
C PRO A 977 -14.88 22.46 14.19
N ASN A 978 -15.54 22.71 13.05
CA ASN A 978 -15.54 21.78 11.90
C ASN A 978 -14.26 21.84 11.06
N ILE A 979 -13.28 22.66 11.46
CA ILE A 979 -11.98 22.73 10.84
C ILE A 979 -11.00 21.98 11.71
N VAL A 980 -10.55 20.83 11.22
CA VAL A 980 -9.62 19.96 11.93
C VAL A 980 -8.24 20.19 11.33
N ILE A 981 -7.32 20.70 12.13
CA ILE A 981 -5.90 20.78 11.82
C ILE A 981 -5.31 19.38 12.03
N GLU A 982 -4.92 18.74 10.93
CA GLU A 982 -4.40 17.37 10.92
C GLU A 982 -2.90 17.33 11.20
N THR A 983 -2.16 18.36 10.83
CA THR A 983 -0.69 18.34 10.94
C THR A 983 -0.11 19.73 11.08
N ILE A 984 0.90 19.86 11.94
CA ILE A 984 1.78 21.02 12.03
C ILE A 984 3.22 20.53 11.95
N LYS A 985 3.96 21.01 10.96
CA LYS A 985 5.37 20.64 10.79
C LYS A 985 6.19 21.80 10.22
N ARG A 986 7.51 21.64 10.19
CA ARG A 986 8.36 22.56 9.43
C ARG A 986 8.25 22.27 7.93
N ALA A 987 8.33 23.31 7.10
CA ALA A 987 8.36 23.14 5.64
C ALA A 987 9.61 22.37 5.19
N GLU A 988 9.51 21.57 4.12
CA GLU A 988 10.61 20.75 3.58
C GLU A 988 11.80 21.60 3.10
N ASP A 989 11.55 22.83 2.63
CA ASP A 989 12.59 23.80 2.26
C ASP A 989 13.15 24.57 3.48
N GLY A 990 12.65 24.27 4.69
CA GLY A 990 13.02 24.91 5.94
C GLY A 990 12.41 26.30 6.18
N ASN A 991 11.62 26.83 5.24
CA ASN A 991 11.07 28.18 5.26
C ASN A 991 9.61 28.22 5.72
N GLY A 992 9.42 28.37 7.02
CA GLY A 992 8.13 28.52 7.67
C GLY A 992 7.55 27.21 8.20
N ILE A 993 6.32 27.29 8.68
CA ILE A 993 5.54 26.21 9.26
C ILE A 993 4.42 25.82 8.31
N ILE A 994 4.27 24.52 8.07
CA ILE A 994 3.16 23.95 7.33
C ILE A 994 2.06 23.58 8.31
N VAL A 995 0.85 24.05 8.04
CA VAL A 995 -0.37 23.70 8.76
C VAL A 995 -1.33 23.09 7.74
N ARG A 996 -1.64 21.82 7.90
CA ARG A 996 -2.62 21.12 7.06
C ARG A 996 -3.90 20.91 7.84
N LEU A 997 -5.03 21.24 7.22
CA LEU A 997 -6.35 21.19 7.83
C LEU A 997 -7.40 20.70 6.84
N TYR A 998 -8.53 20.24 7.33
CA TYR A 998 -9.66 19.86 6.50
C TYR A 998 -11.01 20.28 7.11
N GLU A 999 -12.01 20.43 6.26
CA GLU A 999 -13.40 20.65 6.66
C GLU A 999 -14.11 19.32 6.89
N SER A 1000 -14.61 19.05 8.09
CA SER A 1000 -15.10 17.71 8.46
C SER A 1000 -16.61 17.50 8.38
N GLN A 1001 -17.40 18.56 8.16
CA GLN A 1001 -18.86 18.58 8.36
C GLN A 1001 -19.65 18.91 7.09
N ARG A 1002 -19.01 18.88 5.91
CA ARG A 1002 -19.59 19.26 4.63
C ARG A 1002 -20.09 20.71 4.57
N ARG A 1003 -19.44 21.62 5.30
CA ARG A 1003 -19.81 23.05 5.39
C ARG A 1003 -18.93 23.92 4.51
N ARG A 1004 -19.45 25.09 4.13
CA ARG A 1004 -18.74 26.13 3.37
C ARG A 1004 -18.69 27.40 4.19
N GLY A 1005 -17.58 28.12 4.14
CA GLY A 1005 -17.52 29.44 4.76
C GLY A 1005 -16.12 29.96 5.03
N PRO A 1006 -16.03 31.19 5.57
CA PRO A 1006 -14.76 31.77 5.97
C PRO A 1006 -14.22 31.11 7.24
N VAL A 1007 -12.90 30.91 7.27
CA VAL A 1007 -12.13 30.39 8.39
C VAL A 1007 -11.02 31.40 8.72
N THR A 1008 -10.76 31.58 10.01
CA THR A 1008 -9.65 32.37 10.53
C THR A 1008 -8.72 31.44 11.30
N LEU A 1009 -7.49 31.30 10.82
CA LEU A 1009 -6.41 30.65 11.55
C LEU A 1009 -5.61 31.71 12.31
N SER A 1010 -5.43 31.52 13.62
CA SER A 1010 -4.61 32.39 14.47
C SER A 1010 -3.30 31.68 14.84
N ALA A 1011 -2.16 32.35 14.68
CA ALA A 1011 -0.85 31.88 15.09
C ALA A 1011 -0.34 32.67 16.30
N ASN A 1012 0.42 32.03 17.19
CA ASN A 1012 1.00 32.69 18.35
C ASN A 1012 2.43 33.23 18.15
N PHE A 1013 2.84 33.40 16.89
CA PHE A 1013 4.07 34.07 16.48
C PHE A 1013 3.73 35.15 15.44
N GLU A 1014 4.60 36.16 15.28
CA GLU A 1014 4.40 37.19 14.25
C GLU A 1014 4.62 36.58 12.86
N LEU A 1015 3.65 36.80 11.98
CA LEU A 1015 3.65 36.34 10.59
C LEU A 1015 4.22 37.42 9.68
N GLY A 1016 5.28 37.08 8.97
CA GLY A 1016 5.85 37.88 7.88
C GLY A 1016 5.13 37.65 6.54
N GLY A 1017 4.51 36.48 6.37
CA GLY A 1017 3.70 36.12 5.21
C GLY A 1017 2.95 34.81 5.40
N ALA A 1018 1.96 34.56 4.56
CA ALA A 1018 1.21 33.31 4.55
C ALA A 1018 0.79 32.93 3.13
N TRP A 1019 0.80 31.64 2.81
CA TRP A 1019 0.40 31.11 1.51
C TRP A 1019 -0.49 29.90 1.67
N GLN A 1020 -1.48 29.76 0.80
CA GLN A 1020 -2.06 28.47 0.49
C GLN A 1020 -1.11 27.73 -0.46
N THR A 1021 -0.81 26.49 -0.13
CA THR A 1021 0.08 25.61 -0.90
C THR A 1021 -0.65 24.38 -1.38
N ASN A 1022 -0.04 23.66 -2.31
CA ASN A 1022 -0.45 22.30 -2.62
C ASN A 1022 0.10 21.29 -1.58
N LEU A 1023 -0.12 19.99 -1.81
CA LEU A 1023 0.32 18.93 -0.89
C LEU A 1023 1.84 18.81 -0.79
N LEU A 1024 2.55 19.21 -1.85
CA LEU A 1024 4.00 19.28 -1.96
C LEU A 1024 4.59 20.58 -1.42
N GLU A 1025 3.77 21.37 -0.72
CA GLU A 1025 4.16 22.63 -0.07
C GLU A 1025 4.56 23.74 -1.03
N GLN A 1026 4.26 23.62 -2.32
CA GLN A 1026 4.53 24.65 -3.30
C GLN A 1026 3.52 25.78 -3.15
N ASN A 1027 4.01 27.02 -2.98
CA ASN A 1027 3.16 28.20 -2.84
C ASN A 1027 2.30 28.42 -4.08
N GLN A 1028 0.98 28.58 -3.89
CA GLN A 1028 0.04 28.87 -4.97
C GLN A 1028 -0.57 30.26 -4.82
N THR A 1029 -1.21 30.53 -3.68
CA THR A 1029 -1.94 31.79 -3.44
C THR A 1029 -1.43 32.45 -2.17
N GLU A 1030 -0.98 33.69 -2.25
CA GLU A 1030 -0.62 34.49 -1.07
C GLU A 1030 -1.89 34.92 -0.32
N LEU A 1031 -1.88 34.77 1.00
CA LEU A 1031 -2.99 35.07 1.88
C LEU A 1031 -2.70 36.33 2.70
N SER A 1032 -3.73 37.16 2.88
CA SER A 1032 -3.61 38.38 3.69
C SER A 1032 -3.42 38.06 5.16
N VAL A 1033 -2.36 38.61 5.75
CA VAL A 1033 -2.10 38.56 7.20
C VAL A 1033 -2.75 39.77 7.89
N SER A 1034 -3.68 39.53 8.80
CA SER A 1034 -4.27 40.55 9.67
C SER A 1034 -3.66 40.52 11.07
N ASN A 1035 -3.50 41.70 11.69
CA ASN A 1035 -2.96 41.85 13.05
C ASN A 1035 -1.60 41.15 13.28
N ARG A 1036 -0.82 40.93 12.21
CA ARG A 1036 0.44 40.16 12.18
C ARG A 1036 0.35 38.72 12.70
N ARG A 1037 -0.85 38.16 12.91
CA ARG A 1037 -1.03 36.85 13.57
C ARG A 1037 -2.19 36.02 13.03
N GLN A 1038 -3.00 36.57 12.15
CA GLN A 1038 -4.22 35.91 11.67
C GLN A 1038 -4.21 35.82 10.16
N VAL A 1039 -4.63 34.67 9.65
CA VAL A 1039 -4.83 34.41 8.23
C VAL A 1039 -6.28 34.03 8.02
N ARG A 1040 -6.92 34.64 7.02
CA ARG A 1040 -8.32 34.37 6.68
C ARG A 1040 -8.41 33.80 5.28
N PHE A 1041 -9.15 32.71 5.14
CA PHE A 1041 -9.42 32.04 3.88
C PHE A 1041 -10.84 31.47 3.90
N SER A 1042 -11.29 30.87 2.80
CA SER A 1042 -12.59 30.19 2.75
C SER A 1042 -12.38 28.72 2.44
N VAL A 1043 -13.22 27.87 3.00
CA VAL A 1043 -13.20 26.43 2.73
C VAL A 1043 -14.48 25.98 2.01
N HIS A 1044 -14.35 24.91 1.27
CA HIS A 1044 -15.42 24.15 0.65
C HIS A 1044 -15.70 22.86 1.44
N PRO A 1045 -16.87 22.23 1.23
CA PRO A 1045 -17.19 20.97 1.89
C PRO A 1045 -16.10 19.92 1.68
N TYR A 1046 -15.58 19.34 2.76
CA TYR A 1046 -14.47 18.35 2.72
C TYR A 1046 -13.18 18.80 2.05
N GLU A 1047 -12.97 20.11 1.91
CA GLU A 1047 -11.72 20.64 1.36
C GLU A 1047 -10.57 20.43 2.35
N ILE A 1048 -9.48 19.88 1.84
CA ILE A 1048 -8.17 19.79 2.48
C ILE A 1048 -7.40 21.05 2.09
N VAL A 1049 -6.87 21.78 3.05
CA VAL A 1049 -6.11 23.01 2.82
C VAL A 1049 -4.75 22.87 3.47
N THR A 1050 -3.69 23.16 2.70
CA THR A 1050 -2.32 23.28 3.22
C THR A 1050 -1.93 24.75 3.24
N LEU A 1051 -1.51 25.24 4.41
CA LEU A 1051 -1.06 26.61 4.60
C LEU A 1051 0.41 26.62 5.00
N ARG A 1052 1.20 27.52 4.38
CA ARG A 1052 2.54 27.85 4.80
C ARG A 1052 2.53 29.18 5.55
N LEU A 1053 2.96 29.18 6.81
CA LEU A 1053 3.07 30.34 7.68
C LEU A 1053 4.54 30.72 7.86
N VAL A 1054 4.94 31.90 7.39
CA VAL A 1054 6.33 32.37 7.49
C VAL A 1054 6.46 33.35 8.64
N GLN A 1055 7.43 33.10 9.51
CA GLN A 1055 7.73 33.97 10.66
C GLN A 1055 8.30 35.31 10.19
N ALA A 1056 7.96 36.39 10.90
CA ALA A 1056 8.37 37.77 10.62
C ALA A 1056 9.85 38.06 10.96
#